data_AF-H1Y589-F1
#
_entry.id   AF-H1Y589-F1
#
_cell.length_a   1.000
_cell.length_b   1.000
_cell.length_c   1.000
_cell.angle_alpha   90.00
_cell.angle_beta   90.00
_cell.angle_gamma   90.00
#
_symmetry.space_group_name_H-M   'P 1'
#
loop_
_entity.id
_entity.type
_entity.pdbx_description
1 polymer ?
#
loop_
_entity_poly.entity_id
_entity_poly.type
_entity_poly.pdbx_seq_one_letter_code
_entity_poly.pdbx_strand_id
1 'polypeptide(L)'
;MSDNKTNSDQPELIPGSHEVQTDSVQHITGQGIKPWSWSKKLAFRILFIFFLAMSIPVTAGWYVNAFTIDWFHPHYRDIYDIARFSPSYRALFGGRNEYDLADVPAANEPAGDTNKATRKQGRSNDSLGTSRNIGHHHGVDSVQVNNTAEVGIAKHHHQRVDSVLTAGQSFSAANGKHHRHHNDSVQTDSGKRLIAADGSSHSRPDSSRIDSSAHDSIRVASSAGNHRRNGDHKNDSQAPPKKNFLVDYTDWGIALLIGIVGGLIWTLIDRNRTKAYDILYYWIRVVVRYRAGIGIIGFGFTKLFPTQMPYPSLGLLNSNFGDFTAQKIYWMSVGIVPWYQVFGGIVEILAGGMLFFRKTSTFGALLLVGALGDITFVNYAYDGGVHVYAFYFVLLGFFILADDLPKLYNLLILERYTVPVRLYPDFRKPWLKYTRITLKALTFLIFFGILTYTEVINFKYDPYKQPSTAGVKQLRGNYHVTEFRINGRDIPYNPLDTTRWQEATFEKWTTLTFKVNRPVVIDPSNGGGSPMKDIQRTFEITGVAGGQRAFHYLADTVDHVLYLQDKNVMALRGGRGSRGGRNRANGNVKHTDNWISKTALQHIGDEKKLIDPHAWSTRRDREFAAKTKEPKRSRMILHYQTTDGNRVILSGVNEARDSIYVVLDRYNKKYTLPASTLVAGKY
;
A
#
# COMPACT_ATOMS: atom_id res chain seq x y z
N MET A 1 -105.33 -15.24 0.63
CA MET A 1 -104.89 -16.60 0.26
C MET A 1 -103.48 -16.47 -0.29
N SER A 2 -102.41 -16.79 0.45
CA SER A 2 -101.94 -18.15 0.83
C SER A 2 -101.45 -18.95 -0.40
N ASP A 3 -100.27 -19.58 -0.45
CA ASP A 3 -99.19 -19.72 0.55
C ASP A 3 -97.89 -20.27 -0.11
N ASN A 4 -96.83 -20.46 0.70
CA ASN A 4 -95.65 -21.33 0.48
C ASN A 4 -94.46 -20.89 -0.44
N LYS A 5 -93.33 -20.57 0.24
CA LYS A 5 -92.06 -21.36 0.35
C LYS A 5 -91.41 -21.97 -0.91
N THR A 6 -90.09 -22.03 -1.09
CA THR A 6 -88.88 -21.51 -0.40
C THR A 6 -87.67 -21.79 -1.31
N ASN A 7 -86.76 -20.83 -1.52
CA ASN A 7 -85.48 -20.78 -0.80
C ASN A 7 -84.67 -19.53 -1.21
N SER A 8 -84.10 -18.83 -0.22
CA SER A 8 -83.05 -17.83 -0.43
C SER A 8 -81.70 -18.53 -0.64
N ASP A 9 -80.71 -17.80 -1.20
CA ASP A 9 -79.51 -17.43 -0.44
C ASP A 9 -78.52 -16.63 -1.31
N GLN A 10 -78.42 -15.34 -0.99
CA GLN A 10 -77.24 -14.49 -1.17
C GLN A 10 -77.04 -13.78 0.17
N PRO A 11 -75.82 -13.81 0.73
CA PRO A 11 -75.32 -12.60 1.35
C PRO A 11 -73.86 -12.28 1.00
N GLU A 12 -73.67 -11.01 0.66
CA GLU A 12 -72.57 -10.08 0.93
C GLU A 12 -71.10 -10.53 1.13
N LEU A 13 -70.22 -9.70 0.56
CA LEU A 13 -68.77 -9.73 0.70
C LEU A 13 -68.33 -9.34 2.13
N ILE A 14 -67.46 -10.17 2.73
CA ILE A 14 -66.57 -9.78 3.83
C ILE A 14 -65.14 -10.09 3.38
N PRO A 15 -64.16 -9.17 3.57
CA PRO A 15 -62.84 -9.32 2.97
C PRO A 15 -62.03 -10.44 3.62
N GLY A 16 -61.62 -11.41 2.80
CA GLY A 16 -60.77 -12.52 3.21
C GLY A 16 -59.42 -12.03 3.74
N SER A 17 -59.00 -12.62 4.86
CA SER A 17 -57.68 -12.40 5.46
C SER A 17 -56.56 -12.67 4.44
N HIS A 18 -55.76 -11.65 4.14
CA HIS A 18 -54.46 -11.83 3.52
C HIS A 18 -53.52 -12.52 4.53
N GLU A 19 -53.62 -13.85 4.59
CA GLU A 19 -52.62 -14.66 5.26
C GLU A 19 -51.31 -14.52 4.47
N VAL A 20 -50.40 -13.70 4.99
CA VAL A 20 -49.09 -13.46 4.38
C VAL A 20 -48.36 -14.79 4.35
N GLN A 21 -48.24 -15.37 3.16
CA GLN A 21 -47.58 -16.64 2.91
C GLN A 21 -46.10 -16.53 3.29
N THR A 22 -45.80 -16.84 4.55
CA THR A 22 -44.48 -16.68 5.14
C THR A 22 -43.51 -17.69 4.55
N ASP A 23 -42.39 -17.16 4.00
CA ASP A 23 -41.19 -17.86 3.50
C ASP A 23 -41.29 -19.40 3.49
N SER A 24 -41.94 -19.95 2.46
CA SER A 24 -41.91 -21.39 2.20
C SER A 24 -40.51 -21.80 1.74
N VAL A 25 -39.65 -22.10 2.72
CA VAL A 25 -38.36 -22.75 2.50
C VAL A 25 -38.63 -24.13 1.91
N GLN A 26 -38.69 -24.21 0.58
CA GLN A 26 -38.72 -25.48 -0.13
C GLN A 26 -37.44 -26.25 0.21
N HIS A 27 -37.55 -27.19 1.14
CA HIS A 27 -36.62 -28.28 1.29
C HIS A 27 -36.72 -29.16 0.05
N ILE A 28 -36.03 -28.78 -1.04
CA ILE A 28 -35.96 -29.58 -2.26
C ILE A 28 -35.27 -30.91 -1.92
N THR A 29 -36.07 -31.96 -1.81
CA THR A 29 -35.68 -33.33 -1.53
C THR A 29 -35.02 -34.00 -2.75
N GLY A 30 -33.89 -33.44 -3.21
CA GLY A 30 -32.94 -34.08 -4.12
C GLY A 30 -33.40 -34.38 -5.55
N GLN A 31 -34.68 -34.20 -5.89
CA GLN A 31 -35.24 -34.44 -7.22
C GLN A 31 -35.34 -33.11 -7.98
N GLY A 32 -34.49 -32.93 -9.00
CA GLY A 32 -34.51 -31.74 -9.88
C GLY A 32 -33.12 -31.23 -10.32
N ILE A 33 -32.06 -31.56 -9.60
CA ILE A 33 -30.69 -31.18 -9.99
C ILE A 33 -30.23 -32.08 -11.14
N LYS A 34 -30.17 -31.54 -12.37
CA LYS A 34 -29.59 -32.25 -13.53
C LYS A 34 -28.17 -32.72 -13.19
N PRO A 35 -27.83 -34.01 -13.41
CA PRO A 35 -26.52 -34.52 -13.06
C PRO A 35 -25.42 -33.79 -13.83
N TRP A 36 -24.36 -33.40 -13.13
CA TRP A 36 -23.20 -32.72 -13.73
C TRP A 36 -22.58 -33.58 -14.85
N SER A 37 -22.42 -33.00 -16.04
CA SER A 37 -21.74 -33.64 -17.17
C SER A 37 -20.27 -33.94 -16.84
N TRP A 38 -19.65 -34.86 -17.58
CA TRP A 38 -18.23 -35.19 -17.39
C TRP A 38 -17.32 -33.96 -17.53
N SER A 39 -17.55 -33.15 -18.57
CA SER A 39 -16.80 -31.90 -18.79
C SER A 39 -16.97 -30.90 -17.64
N LYS A 40 -18.19 -30.71 -17.13
CA LYS A 40 -18.46 -29.84 -15.97
C LYS A 40 -17.79 -30.37 -14.69
N LYS A 41 -17.75 -31.69 -14.49
CA LYS A 41 -17.05 -32.30 -13.33
C LYS A 41 -15.54 -32.11 -13.41
N LEU A 42 -14.92 -32.35 -14.57
CA LEU A 42 -13.49 -32.15 -14.76
C LEU A 42 -13.11 -30.68 -14.58
N ALA A 43 -13.83 -29.77 -15.24
CA ALA A 43 -13.64 -28.32 -15.08
C ALA A 43 -13.82 -27.88 -13.62
N PHE A 44 -14.83 -28.40 -12.90
CA PHE A 44 -15.01 -28.11 -11.49
C PHE A 44 -13.84 -28.60 -10.64
N ARG A 45 -13.37 -29.84 -10.81
CA ARG A 45 -12.26 -30.40 -10.01
C ARG A 45 -10.99 -29.54 -10.19
N ILE A 46 -10.70 -29.14 -11.43
CA ILE A 46 -9.57 -28.26 -11.77
C ILE A 46 -9.74 -26.88 -11.11
N LEU A 47 -10.89 -26.23 -11.34
CA LEU A 47 -11.16 -24.89 -10.81
C LEU A 47 -11.27 -24.86 -9.30
N PHE A 48 -11.78 -25.90 -8.65
CA PHE A 48 -11.88 -25.99 -7.19
C PHE A 48 -10.48 -26.01 -6.56
N ILE A 49 -9.58 -26.84 -7.08
CA ILE A 49 -8.18 -26.89 -6.60
C ILE A 49 -7.46 -25.59 -6.93
N PHE A 50 -7.65 -25.04 -8.14
CA PHE A 50 -7.10 -23.74 -8.52
C PHE A 50 -7.56 -22.61 -7.59
N PHE A 51 -8.86 -22.48 -7.31
CA PHE A 51 -9.36 -21.42 -6.43
C PHE A 51 -9.01 -21.65 -4.95
N LEU A 52 -8.79 -22.90 -4.49
CA LEU A 52 -8.19 -23.17 -3.18
C LEU A 52 -6.74 -22.70 -3.13
N ALA A 53 -5.92 -23.11 -4.11
CA ALA A 53 -4.54 -22.69 -4.29
C ALA A 53 -4.42 -21.15 -4.34
N MET A 54 -5.32 -20.49 -5.07
CA MET A 54 -5.37 -19.04 -5.16
C MET A 54 -5.84 -18.36 -3.86
N SER A 55 -6.55 -19.05 -2.96
CA SER A 55 -7.18 -18.42 -1.77
C SER A 55 -6.52 -18.76 -0.43
N ILE A 56 -5.68 -19.79 -0.37
CA ILE A 56 -5.05 -20.27 0.86
C ILE A 56 -3.54 -19.97 0.83
N PRO A 57 -3.00 -19.31 1.88
CA PRO A 57 -1.56 -19.11 2.04
C PRO A 57 -0.76 -20.41 1.95
N VAL A 58 0.31 -20.41 1.15
CA VAL A 58 1.21 -21.56 0.99
C VAL A 58 2.59 -21.37 1.62
N THR A 59 2.89 -20.16 2.10
CA THR A 59 4.17 -19.81 2.72
C THR A 59 4.09 -19.90 4.24
N ALA A 60 5.06 -20.56 4.87
CA ALA A 60 5.11 -20.70 6.33
C ALA A 60 5.17 -19.34 7.05
N GLY A 61 5.90 -18.36 6.50
CA GLY A 61 6.02 -17.00 7.05
C GLY A 61 4.68 -16.29 7.24
N TRP A 62 3.68 -16.54 6.38
CA TRP A 62 2.34 -15.97 6.56
C TRP A 62 1.67 -16.51 7.84
N TYR A 63 1.78 -17.82 8.08
CA TYR A 63 1.24 -18.44 9.29
C TYR A 63 2.00 -18.01 10.54
N VAL A 64 3.33 -17.92 10.48
CA VAL A 64 4.15 -17.38 11.57
C VAL A 64 3.70 -15.96 11.91
N ASN A 65 3.56 -15.06 10.92
CA ASN A 65 3.05 -13.71 11.16
C ASN A 65 1.65 -13.76 11.82
N ALA A 66 0.71 -14.52 11.26
CA ALA A 66 -0.67 -14.60 11.77
C ALA A 66 -0.78 -15.13 13.22
N PHE A 67 0.09 -16.05 13.64
CA PHE A 67 0.10 -16.60 15.00
C PHE A 67 1.00 -15.84 16.00
N THR A 68 1.79 -14.86 15.52
CA THR A 68 2.71 -14.05 16.37
C THR A 68 2.28 -12.58 16.51
N ILE A 69 1.06 -12.22 16.09
CA ILE A 69 0.48 -10.91 16.35
C ILE A 69 0.26 -10.73 17.86
N ASP A 70 0.86 -9.68 18.43
CA ASP A 70 0.44 -9.18 19.74
C ASP A 70 -0.85 -8.36 19.56
N TRP A 71 -1.95 -8.92 20.04
CA TRP A 71 -3.28 -8.30 19.97
C TRP A 71 -3.47 -7.14 20.98
N PHE A 72 -2.53 -6.95 21.92
CA PHE A 72 -2.54 -5.79 22.83
C PHE A 72 -1.87 -4.56 22.22
N HIS A 73 -0.85 -4.73 21.36
CA HIS A 73 -0.18 -3.64 20.64
C HIS A 73 -0.04 -3.93 19.14
N PRO A 74 -1.17 -4.15 18.42
CA PRO A 74 -1.16 -4.53 17.02
C PRO A 74 -0.80 -3.33 16.13
N HIS A 75 0.05 -3.55 15.13
CA HIS A 75 0.22 -2.57 14.05
C HIS A 75 -0.79 -2.84 12.92
N TYR A 76 -1.27 -1.80 12.23
CA TYR A 76 -2.22 -1.97 11.12
C TYR A 76 -1.68 -2.95 10.06
N ARG A 77 -0.36 -2.92 9.86
CA ARG A 77 0.34 -3.75 8.89
C ARG A 77 0.28 -5.24 9.24
N ASP A 78 0.19 -5.61 10.51
CA ASP A 78 0.12 -7.03 10.91
C ASP A 78 -1.20 -7.68 10.45
N ILE A 79 -2.32 -6.94 10.60
CA ILE A 79 -3.65 -7.34 10.12
C ILE A 79 -3.75 -7.23 8.60
N TYR A 80 -3.15 -6.18 8.02
CA TYR A 80 -3.14 -5.97 6.57
C TYR A 80 -2.28 -7.02 5.83
N ASP A 81 -1.17 -7.51 6.42
CA ASP A 81 -0.36 -8.60 5.86
C ASP A 81 -1.13 -9.94 5.83
N ILE A 82 -1.99 -10.21 6.83
CA ILE A 82 -2.95 -11.33 6.78
C ILE A 82 -3.87 -11.17 5.56
N ALA A 83 -4.39 -9.98 5.31
CA ALA A 83 -5.34 -9.70 4.23
C ALA A 83 -4.69 -9.64 2.83
N ARG A 84 -3.41 -9.29 2.73
CA ARG A 84 -2.70 -8.99 1.47
C ARG A 84 -2.11 -10.21 0.75
N PHE A 85 -2.22 -11.42 1.30
CA PHE A 85 -1.64 -12.65 0.73
C PHE A 85 -1.89 -12.82 -0.79
N SER A 86 -0.81 -12.83 -1.59
CA SER A 86 -0.87 -13.29 -2.99
C SER A 86 -0.26 -14.70 -3.09
N PRO A 87 -0.82 -15.59 -3.93
CA PRO A 87 -0.19 -16.86 -4.28
C PRO A 87 1.25 -16.66 -4.75
N SER A 88 2.16 -17.43 -4.17
CA SER A 88 3.61 -17.16 -4.13
C SER A 88 4.40 -18.45 -4.32
N TYR A 89 3.96 -19.29 -5.24
CA TYR A 89 4.51 -20.61 -5.53
C TYR A 89 5.99 -20.58 -5.94
N ARG A 90 6.46 -19.52 -6.62
CA ARG A 90 7.88 -19.34 -6.95
C ARG A 90 8.79 -19.45 -5.73
N ALA A 91 8.36 -18.94 -4.57
CA ALA A 91 9.13 -19.01 -3.32
C ALA A 91 9.36 -20.46 -2.83
N LEU A 92 8.43 -21.38 -3.10
CA LEU A 92 8.58 -22.80 -2.75
C LEU A 92 9.65 -23.52 -3.57
N PHE A 93 10.01 -22.98 -4.74
CA PHE A 93 11.01 -23.53 -5.66
C PHE A 93 12.31 -22.71 -5.68
N GLY A 94 12.56 -21.90 -4.65
CA GLY A 94 13.76 -21.07 -4.52
C GLY A 94 13.80 -19.82 -5.41
N GLY A 95 12.71 -19.52 -6.14
CA GLY A 95 12.53 -18.25 -6.82
C GLY A 95 12.27 -17.11 -5.82
N ARG A 96 12.75 -15.89 -6.12
CA ARG A 96 12.38 -14.70 -5.35
C ARG A 96 11.09 -14.11 -5.92
N ASN A 97 10.18 -13.70 -5.05
CA ASN A 97 9.03 -12.89 -5.45
C ASN A 97 9.49 -11.45 -5.63
N GLU A 98 9.70 -11.02 -6.87
CA GLU A 98 9.93 -9.59 -7.20
C GLU A 98 8.67 -8.72 -7.05
N TYR A 99 7.52 -9.36 -6.81
CA TYR A 99 6.19 -8.72 -6.78
C TYR A 99 5.54 -8.63 -5.40
N ASP A 100 6.25 -8.93 -4.32
CA ASP A 100 5.89 -8.34 -3.04
C ASP A 100 6.31 -6.87 -3.05
N LEU A 101 5.41 -5.97 -3.49
CA LEU A 101 5.57 -4.50 -3.40
C LEU A 101 5.45 -4.00 -1.94
N ALA A 102 6.19 -4.68 -1.08
CA ALA A 102 6.41 -4.46 0.34
C ALA A 102 7.81 -5.01 0.73
N ASP A 103 8.27 -6.09 0.09
CA ASP A 103 9.62 -6.62 0.21
C ASP A 103 10.60 -5.91 -0.74
N VAL A 104 10.83 -4.62 -0.49
CA VAL A 104 12.23 -4.20 -0.46
C VAL A 104 12.76 -4.81 0.83
N PRO A 105 13.66 -5.80 0.80
CA PRO A 105 13.95 -6.58 1.98
C PRO A 105 14.59 -5.71 3.07
N ALA A 106 13.85 -5.53 4.17
CA ALA A 106 14.48 -5.58 5.48
C ALA A 106 15.25 -6.90 5.51
N ALA A 107 16.57 -6.81 5.44
CA ALA A 107 17.44 -7.86 4.90
C ALA A 107 17.22 -9.25 5.52
N ASN A 108 16.53 -10.11 4.77
CA ASN A 108 16.40 -11.56 4.86
C ASN A 108 16.03 -12.15 6.23
N GLU A 109 14.95 -12.95 6.25
CA GLU A 109 14.80 -13.99 7.26
C GLU A 109 16.08 -14.85 7.34
N PRO A 110 16.49 -15.32 8.54
CA PRO A 110 17.58 -16.27 8.64
C PRO A 110 17.18 -17.56 7.91
N ALA A 111 17.92 -17.90 6.85
CA ALA A 111 17.76 -19.19 6.19
C ALA A 111 17.93 -20.28 7.26
N GLY A 112 16.87 -21.08 7.46
CA GLY A 112 16.90 -22.20 8.40
C GLY A 112 18.03 -23.14 8.01
N ASP A 113 18.96 -23.38 8.93
CA ASP A 113 20.15 -24.21 8.72
C ASP A 113 19.77 -25.70 8.64
N THR A 114 19.19 -26.09 7.50
CA THR A 114 18.79 -27.46 7.19
C THR A 114 19.99 -28.31 6.75
N ASN A 115 21.04 -28.31 7.57
CA ASN A 115 22.26 -29.07 7.30
C ASN A 115 22.87 -29.75 8.56
N LYS A 116 22.02 -30.38 9.38
CA LYS A 116 22.47 -31.34 10.42
C LYS A 116 21.63 -32.61 10.47
N ALA A 117 21.84 -33.51 9.49
CA ALA A 117 21.41 -34.91 9.59
C ALA A 117 22.26 -35.87 8.73
N THR A 118 23.59 -35.90 8.93
CA THR A 118 24.40 -37.01 8.42
C THR A 118 25.43 -37.45 9.46
N ARG A 119 24.98 -38.35 10.33
CA ARG A 119 25.78 -39.03 11.35
C ARG A 119 26.79 -39.97 10.67
N LYS A 120 28.06 -39.56 10.56
CA LYS A 120 29.17 -40.50 10.35
C LYS A 120 30.02 -40.58 11.61
N GLN A 121 30.19 -41.80 12.11
CA GLN A 121 31.09 -42.12 13.21
C GLN A 121 32.53 -41.80 12.80
N GLY A 122 33.20 -40.97 13.60
CA GLY A 122 34.66 -40.84 13.63
C GLY A 122 35.12 -41.26 15.02
N ARG A 123 36.04 -42.24 15.09
CA ARG A 123 36.58 -42.76 16.35
C ARG A 123 37.37 -41.69 17.09
N SER A 124 37.39 -41.82 18.42
CA SER A 124 38.38 -41.22 19.31
C SER A 124 39.81 -41.57 18.90
N ASN A 125 40.75 -40.68 19.20
CA ASN A 125 41.95 -40.98 19.97
C ASN A 125 42.61 -39.66 20.43
N ASP A 126 43.21 -39.70 21.64
CA ASP A 126 44.39 -38.97 22.16
C ASP A 126 44.53 -37.46 21.85
N SER A 127 44.72 -36.57 22.82
CA SER A 127 45.81 -36.64 23.83
C SER A 127 45.57 -35.74 25.05
N LEU A 128 46.23 -36.05 26.17
CA LEU A 128 46.27 -35.20 27.37
C LEU A 128 47.00 -33.86 27.11
N GLY A 129 46.63 -32.83 27.86
CA GLY A 129 47.23 -31.49 27.79
C GLY A 129 46.97 -30.68 29.06
N THR A 130 47.62 -31.06 30.16
CA THR A 130 47.51 -30.43 31.48
C THR A 130 48.10 -29.02 31.51
N SER A 131 47.41 -28.05 32.12
CA SER A 131 48.09 -27.05 32.96
C SER A 131 47.15 -26.37 33.97
N ARG A 132 47.69 -26.07 35.15
CA ARG A 132 47.05 -25.34 36.27
C ARG A 132 47.75 -24.01 36.49
N ASN A 133 47.00 -22.99 36.91
CA ASN A 133 47.33 -21.97 37.93
C ASN A 133 46.05 -21.15 38.15
N ILE A 134 45.42 -20.97 39.33
CA ILE A 134 45.85 -20.80 40.75
C ILE A 134 46.33 -19.37 41.08
N GLY A 135 45.70 -18.77 42.11
CA GLY A 135 45.97 -17.43 42.68
C GLY A 135 44.76 -16.48 42.53
N HIS A 136 43.78 -16.45 43.44
CA HIS A 136 43.72 -15.68 44.71
C HIS A 136 43.69 -14.14 44.51
N HIS A 137 42.87 -13.32 45.19
CA HIS A 137 42.25 -13.44 46.54
C HIS A 137 40.86 -12.76 46.68
N HIS A 138 40.21 -13.04 47.83
CA HIS A 138 39.17 -12.32 48.63
C HIS A 138 38.46 -11.05 48.10
N GLY A 139 37.21 -10.74 48.51
CA GLY A 139 36.29 -11.36 49.48
C GLY A 139 34.88 -10.76 49.34
N VAL A 140 33.80 -11.43 49.78
CA VAL A 140 33.15 -11.24 51.10
C VAL A 140 32.53 -9.82 51.20
N ASP A 141 31.21 -9.59 51.31
CA ASP A 141 30.19 -10.41 52.00
C ASP A 141 28.75 -10.32 51.42
N SER A 142 27.87 -11.16 51.97
CA SER A 142 26.41 -11.24 51.79
C SER A 142 25.62 -10.04 52.37
N VAL A 143 24.31 -9.85 52.14
CA VAL A 143 23.17 -10.48 52.87
C VAL A 143 21.81 -10.16 52.19
N GLN A 144 20.85 -11.10 52.24
CA GLN A 144 19.42 -10.87 51.98
C GLN A 144 18.68 -10.43 53.24
N VAL A 145 17.69 -9.52 53.16
CA VAL A 145 16.55 -9.48 54.11
C VAL A 145 15.26 -9.03 53.37
N ASN A 146 14.12 -9.65 53.71
CA ASN A 146 12.77 -9.31 53.23
C ASN A 146 12.17 -8.11 54.00
N ASN A 147 11.15 -7.42 53.45
CA ASN A 147 9.80 -7.50 54.06
C ASN A 147 8.69 -6.75 53.29
N THR A 148 7.47 -7.25 53.54
CA THR A 148 6.14 -6.72 53.22
C THR A 148 5.71 -5.57 54.13
N ALA A 149 4.82 -4.67 53.68
CA ALA A 149 3.47 -4.46 54.27
C ALA A 149 2.70 -3.22 53.75
N GLU A 150 1.40 -3.43 53.52
CA GLU A 150 0.20 -2.61 53.84
C GLU A 150 0.04 -1.11 53.48
N VAL A 151 -0.99 -0.90 52.64
CA VAL A 151 -2.14 0.04 52.72
C VAL A 151 -2.20 1.04 53.90
N GLY A 152 -2.45 2.32 53.59
CA GLY A 152 -2.93 3.35 54.53
C GLY A 152 -3.72 4.48 53.84
N ILE A 153 -4.87 4.88 54.40
CA ILE A 153 -5.86 5.81 53.81
C ILE A 153 -5.94 7.13 54.61
N ALA A 154 -5.99 8.30 53.96
CA ALA A 154 -6.64 9.52 54.53
C ALA A 154 -6.94 10.68 53.55
N LYS A 155 -8.23 11.03 53.43
CA LYS A 155 -8.88 12.38 53.46
C LYS A 155 -8.31 13.56 52.60
N HIS A 156 -9.03 14.10 51.61
CA HIS A 156 -10.22 15.01 51.65
C HIS A 156 -9.97 16.48 52.08
N HIS A 157 -9.99 17.45 51.14
CA HIS A 157 -11.15 18.35 50.91
C HIS A 157 -11.01 19.35 49.72
N HIS A 158 -12.06 19.37 48.90
CA HIS A 158 -12.76 20.50 48.22
C HIS A 158 -12.07 21.83 47.85
N GLN A 159 -12.23 22.20 46.57
CA GLN A 159 -13.28 23.17 46.19
C GLN A 159 -13.89 22.84 44.81
N ARG A 160 -15.05 23.44 44.48
CA ARG A 160 -16.05 22.93 43.52
C ARG A 160 -16.84 24.07 42.85
N VAL A 161 -17.05 23.97 41.53
CA VAL A 161 -18.23 24.43 40.75
C VAL A 161 -18.25 23.51 39.52
N ASP A 162 -19.16 22.54 39.32
CA ASP A 162 -20.60 22.63 38.94
C ASP A 162 -20.81 23.46 37.64
N SER A 163 -21.64 23.14 36.64
CA SER A 163 -22.58 22.03 36.35
C SER A 163 -22.79 21.99 34.80
N VAL A 164 -22.97 20.86 34.09
CA VAL A 164 -24.21 20.04 33.91
C VAL A 164 -25.35 20.90 33.30
N LEU A 165 -26.01 20.59 32.15
CA LEU A 165 -26.84 19.40 31.81
C LEU A 165 -27.12 19.25 30.27
N THR A 166 -28.05 18.37 29.89
CA THR A 166 -28.20 17.63 28.61
C THR A 166 -29.49 17.98 27.81
N ALA A 167 -29.54 17.59 26.51
CA ALA A 167 -30.74 17.42 25.63
C ALA A 167 -31.47 18.69 25.13
N GLY A 168 -32.21 18.72 24.00
CA GLY A 168 -32.49 17.73 22.93
C GLY A 168 -33.57 18.22 21.92
N GLN A 169 -33.89 17.40 20.90
CA GLN A 169 -35.09 17.46 19.99
C GLN A 169 -35.21 18.48 18.81
N SER A 170 -35.05 17.94 17.58
CA SER A 170 -35.95 17.89 16.38
C SER A 170 -37.04 18.93 15.98
N PHE A 171 -37.29 18.97 14.65
CA PHE A 171 -38.36 19.63 13.82
C PHE A 171 -38.13 21.11 13.46
N SER A 172 -38.56 21.70 12.33
CA SER A 172 -39.02 21.26 10.99
C SER A 172 -39.51 22.52 10.21
N ALA A 173 -39.23 22.59 8.91
CA ALA A 173 -39.95 23.31 7.84
C ALA A 173 -40.35 24.82 7.90
N ALA A 174 -40.08 25.49 6.78
CA ALA A 174 -40.91 26.48 6.05
C ALA A 174 -40.84 28.01 6.33
N ASN A 175 -40.52 28.73 5.24
CA ASN A 175 -41.01 30.05 4.77
C ASN A 175 -40.83 31.34 5.61
N GLY A 176 -40.16 32.33 4.97
CA GLY A 176 -40.90 33.54 4.54
C GLY A 176 -40.24 34.93 4.63
N LYS A 177 -39.71 35.43 3.48
CA LYS A 177 -39.70 36.87 3.04
C LYS A 177 -38.88 37.89 3.87
N HIS A 178 -38.41 39.04 3.36
CA HIS A 178 -38.40 39.66 2.02
C HIS A 178 -37.22 40.68 1.91
N HIS A 179 -36.70 40.91 0.68
CA HIS A 179 -36.21 42.19 0.07
C HIS A 179 -35.10 41.86 -0.96
N ARG A 180 -35.42 41.55 -2.23
CA ARG A 180 -35.76 42.44 -3.38
C ARG A 180 -34.63 43.38 -3.82
N HIS A 181 -33.97 43.04 -4.94
CA HIS A 181 -33.76 43.98 -6.06
C HIS A 181 -33.82 43.21 -7.40
N HIS A 182 -34.50 43.82 -8.37
CA HIS A 182 -34.72 43.41 -9.77
C HIS A 182 -33.46 43.66 -10.65
N ASN A 183 -33.25 43.18 -11.88
CA ASN A 183 -34.00 42.37 -12.88
C ASN A 183 -32.94 41.61 -13.75
N ASP A 184 -33.10 40.33 -14.09
CA ASP A 184 -33.73 39.77 -15.33
C ASP A 184 -33.01 40.14 -16.65
N SER A 185 -32.35 39.24 -17.40
CA SER A 185 -32.74 37.97 -18.08
C SER A 185 -33.21 38.20 -19.54
N VAL A 186 -32.73 37.46 -20.56
CA VAL A 186 -33.36 36.30 -21.28
C VAL A 186 -32.52 36.19 -22.61
N GLN A 187 -31.91 35.10 -23.11
CA GLN A 187 -32.30 33.72 -23.52
C GLN A 187 -32.39 33.55 -25.07
N THR A 188 -31.77 32.48 -25.62
CA THR A 188 -31.96 31.90 -27.00
C THR A 188 -31.61 32.81 -28.22
N ASP A 189 -31.37 32.35 -29.45
CA ASP A 189 -31.50 31.03 -30.12
C ASP A 189 -30.39 30.83 -31.21
N SER A 190 -30.43 29.67 -31.89
CA SER A 190 -29.68 29.17 -33.03
C SER A 190 -29.69 30.01 -34.33
N GLY A 191 -28.70 29.78 -35.21
CA GLY A 191 -28.68 30.32 -36.57
C GLY A 191 -27.43 29.98 -37.42
N LYS A 192 -27.62 29.53 -38.66
CA LYS A 192 -26.55 29.23 -39.65
C LYS A 192 -26.52 30.25 -40.81
N ARG A 193 -25.38 30.30 -41.53
CA ARG A 193 -25.05 31.00 -42.79
C ARG A 193 -24.60 32.47 -42.61
N LEU A 194 -23.50 32.97 -43.18
CA LEU A 194 -22.83 32.89 -44.51
C LEU A 194 -23.48 33.72 -45.64
N ILE A 195 -22.92 34.93 -45.90
CA ILE A 195 -22.66 35.65 -47.17
C ILE A 195 -21.47 36.61 -46.83
N ALA A 196 -20.25 36.51 -47.38
CA ALA A 196 -19.71 36.99 -48.68
C ALA A 196 -19.65 38.54 -48.83
N ALA A 197 -18.69 39.20 -49.50
CA ALA A 197 -17.35 38.84 -50.01
C ALA A 197 -16.59 40.10 -50.50
N ASP A 198 -15.25 40.06 -50.50
CA ASP A 198 -14.32 40.68 -51.50
C ASP A 198 -12.87 40.23 -51.15
N GLY A 199 -11.88 40.08 -52.04
CA GLY A 199 -11.83 40.18 -53.49
C GLY A 199 -10.36 40.18 -53.99
N SER A 200 -10.08 39.46 -55.08
CA SER A 200 -8.80 39.28 -55.86
C SER A 200 -7.79 38.24 -55.31
N SER A 201 -7.59 37.05 -55.93
CA SER A 201 -6.86 36.70 -57.18
C SER A 201 -5.33 36.64 -56.97
N HIS A 202 -4.50 35.74 -57.53
CA HIS A 202 -4.58 34.63 -58.54
C HIS A 202 -3.57 33.51 -58.11
N SER A 203 -3.45 32.28 -58.64
CA SER A 203 -4.12 31.46 -59.70
C SER A 203 -3.95 29.93 -59.40
N ARG A 204 -4.04 29.06 -60.42
CA ARG A 204 -3.81 27.58 -60.50
C ARG A 204 -3.54 27.24 -62.01
N PRO A 205 -3.20 26.00 -62.47
CA PRO A 205 -3.57 24.64 -61.99
C PRO A 205 -2.35 23.65 -61.99
N ASP A 206 -2.37 22.31 -62.13
CA ASP A 206 -3.40 21.23 -62.20
C ASP A 206 -2.77 19.88 -61.69
N SER A 207 -3.45 19.05 -60.88
CA SER A 207 -4.21 17.79 -61.18
C SER A 207 -3.47 16.43 -61.08
N SER A 208 -4.27 15.39 -60.80
CA SER A 208 -4.02 13.93 -60.82
C SER A 208 -3.48 13.18 -59.56
N ARG A 209 -4.45 12.57 -58.83
CA ARG A 209 -4.55 11.21 -58.22
C ARG A 209 -3.31 10.29 -58.01
N ILE A 210 -3.28 9.68 -56.80
CA ILE A 210 -2.93 8.26 -56.46
C ILE A 210 -1.43 7.88 -56.72
N ASP A 211 -0.64 7.22 -55.85
CA ASP A 211 -0.89 6.08 -54.93
C ASP A 211 0.09 6.08 -53.70
N SER A 212 0.23 4.91 -53.09
CA SER A 212 0.79 4.51 -51.80
C SER A 212 2.32 4.37 -51.65
N SER A 213 2.71 4.28 -50.37
CA SER A 213 3.84 3.52 -49.79
C SER A 213 5.26 4.14 -49.68
N ALA A 214 5.95 3.68 -48.63
CA ALA A 214 7.38 3.72 -48.34
C ALA A 214 8.14 5.08 -48.33
N HIS A 215 8.64 5.46 -47.15
CA HIS A 215 9.85 6.28 -47.05
C HIS A 215 11.01 5.45 -46.49
N ASP A 216 11.98 5.20 -47.37
CA ASP A 216 13.19 4.45 -47.10
C ASP A 216 14.31 5.36 -46.54
N SER A 217 15.32 4.72 -45.98
CA SER A 217 16.49 5.35 -45.35
C SER A 217 17.54 5.85 -46.34
N ILE A 218 18.17 7.01 -46.06
CA ILE A 218 19.43 7.41 -46.71
C ILE A 218 20.44 7.89 -45.67
N ARG A 219 21.65 7.31 -45.72
CA ARG A 219 22.86 7.72 -44.98
C ARG A 219 23.88 8.34 -45.95
N VAL A 220 24.43 9.51 -45.62
CA VAL A 220 25.67 10.10 -46.18
C VAL A 220 26.19 11.09 -45.13
N ALA A 221 27.48 11.25 -44.77
CA ALA A 221 28.67 10.39 -44.87
C ALA A 221 29.67 10.80 -43.76
N SER A 222 30.72 10.01 -43.55
CA SER A 222 31.80 10.27 -42.59
C SER A 222 32.88 11.21 -43.14
N SER A 223 33.43 12.10 -42.30
CA SER A 223 34.81 12.59 -42.46
C SER A 223 35.65 12.20 -41.25
N ALA A 224 36.90 11.81 -41.47
CA ALA A 224 37.79 11.31 -40.44
C ALA A 224 38.63 12.43 -39.82
N GLY A 225 38.47 12.65 -38.51
CA GLY A 225 39.30 13.56 -37.71
C GLY A 225 39.98 12.80 -36.58
N ASN A 226 41.26 12.47 -36.75
CA ASN A 226 41.98 11.54 -35.87
C ASN A 226 42.53 12.25 -34.61
N HIS A 227 41.74 12.36 -33.54
CA HIS A 227 42.21 12.86 -32.24
C HIS A 227 41.75 12.01 -31.05
N ARG A 228 42.74 11.51 -30.30
CA ARG A 228 42.56 10.77 -29.04
C ARG A 228 41.90 11.67 -27.99
N ARG A 229 40.73 11.29 -27.47
CA ARG A 229 40.21 11.78 -26.18
C ARG A 229 39.61 10.64 -25.36
N ASN A 230 39.71 10.80 -24.04
CA ASN A 230 39.32 9.81 -23.04
C ASN A 230 37.84 9.45 -23.13
N GLY A 231 37.51 8.23 -22.73
CA GLY A 231 36.13 7.74 -22.72
C GLY A 231 35.29 8.39 -21.63
N ASP A 232 34.50 9.40 -22.00
CA ASP A 232 33.35 9.81 -21.22
C ASP A 232 32.29 8.70 -21.25
N HIS A 233 32.17 7.96 -20.16
CA HIS A 233 31.00 7.12 -19.92
C HIS A 233 29.79 8.02 -19.67
N LYS A 234 29.07 8.36 -20.75
CA LYS A 234 27.69 8.84 -20.65
C LYS A 234 26.86 7.75 -19.96
N ASN A 235 26.47 8.03 -18.72
CA ASN A 235 25.33 7.37 -18.09
C ASN A 235 24.06 7.85 -18.81
N ASP A 236 23.80 7.32 -20.00
CA ASP A 236 22.47 7.41 -20.59
C ASP A 236 21.49 6.76 -19.61
N SER A 237 20.41 7.49 -19.34
CA SER A 237 19.39 7.11 -18.36
C SER A 237 18.84 5.73 -18.70
N GLN A 238 19.18 4.74 -17.86
CA GLN A 238 18.67 3.38 -18.01
C GLN A 238 17.15 3.39 -17.82
N ALA A 239 16.42 3.48 -18.93
CA ALA A 239 15.01 3.13 -18.97
C ALA A 239 14.87 1.71 -18.38
N PRO A 240 13.91 1.48 -17.48
CA PRO A 240 13.76 0.18 -16.85
C PRO A 240 13.55 -0.91 -17.92
N PRO A 241 14.14 -2.10 -17.75
CA PRO A 241 14.05 -3.17 -18.74
C PRO A 241 12.58 -3.51 -19.01
N LYS A 242 12.22 -3.69 -20.29
CA LYS A 242 10.86 -4.10 -20.68
C LYS A 242 10.49 -5.41 -19.98
N LYS A 243 9.58 -5.34 -19.01
CA LYS A 243 9.07 -6.51 -18.28
C LYS A 243 8.23 -7.37 -19.21
N ASN A 244 8.46 -8.67 -19.19
CA ASN A 244 7.63 -9.63 -19.92
C ASN A 244 6.33 -9.87 -19.14
N PHE A 245 5.21 -9.32 -19.62
CA PHE A 245 3.88 -9.42 -19.01
C PHE A 245 3.52 -10.81 -18.43
N LEU A 246 3.86 -11.89 -19.13
CA LEU A 246 3.56 -13.26 -18.69
C LEU A 246 4.36 -13.72 -17.45
N VAL A 247 5.53 -13.14 -17.19
CA VAL A 247 6.38 -13.46 -16.02
C VAL A 247 5.70 -13.02 -14.72
N ASP A 248 4.94 -11.94 -14.77
CA ASP A 248 4.22 -11.39 -13.62
C ASP A 248 3.15 -12.39 -13.13
N TYR A 249 2.57 -13.15 -14.05
CA TYR A 249 1.52 -14.16 -13.83
C TYR A 249 2.04 -15.58 -13.55
N THR A 250 3.36 -15.77 -13.39
CA THR A 250 3.97 -17.10 -13.19
C THR A 250 3.31 -17.91 -12.07
N ASP A 251 3.04 -17.29 -10.91
CA ASP A 251 2.44 -17.99 -9.76
C ASP A 251 1.02 -18.48 -10.05
N TRP A 252 0.26 -17.77 -10.90
CA TRP A 252 -1.08 -18.20 -11.30
C TRP A 252 -1.01 -19.34 -12.31
N GLY A 253 -0.02 -19.33 -13.20
CA GLY A 253 0.28 -20.45 -14.09
C GLY A 253 0.64 -21.72 -13.31
N ILE A 254 1.44 -21.60 -12.25
CA ILE A 254 1.75 -22.71 -11.33
C ILE A 254 0.48 -23.17 -10.59
N ALA A 255 -0.32 -22.25 -10.05
CA ALA A 255 -1.59 -22.58 -9.40
C ALA A 255 -2.56 -23.32 -10.36
N LEU A 256 -2.61 -22.91 -11.63
CA LEU A 256 -3.42 -23.56 -12.65
C LEU A 256 -2.89 -24.96 -12.99
N LEU A 257 -1.57 -25.15 -13.09
CA LEU A 257 -0.96 -26.46 -13.29
C LEU A 257 -1.27 -27.41 -12.12
N ILE A 258 -1.16 -26.92 -10.87
CA ILE A 258 -1.58 -27.66 -9.66
C ILE A 258 -3.07 -28.02 -9.76
N GLY A 259 -3.93 -27.09 -10.19
CA GLY A 259 -5.34 -27.33 -10.46
C GLY A 259 -5.59 -28.43 -11.51
N ILE A 260 -4.87 -28.40 -12.63
CA ILE A 260 -4.99 -29.39 -13.72
C ILE A 260 -4.56 -30.77 -13.21
N VAL A 261 -3.35 -30.89 -12.66
CA VAL A 261 -2.80 -32.17 -12.17
C VAL A 261 -3.67 -32.73 -11.04
N GLY A 262 -4.01 -31.93 -10.04
CA GLY A 262 -4.88 -32.36 -8.94
C GLY A 262 -6.30 -32.72 -9.41
N GLY A 263 -6.85 -31.99 -10.38
CA GLY A 263 -8.17 -32.27 -10.96
C GLY A 263 -8.22 -33.56 -11.78
N LEU A 264 -7.11 -33.91 -12.45
CA LEU A 264 -6.93 -35.20 -13.12
C LEU A 264 -6.77 -36.34 -12.09
N ILE A 265 -5.94 -36.16 -11.05
CA ILE A 265 -5.78 -37.13 -9.96
C ILE A 265 -7.12 -37.41 -9.26
N TRP A 266 -7.86 -36.36 -8.90
CA TRP A 266 -9.22 -36.50 -8.36
C TRP A 266 -10.14 -37.25 -9.34
N THR A 267 -10.02 -36.98 -10.64
CA THR A 267 -10.80 -37.68 -11.67
C THR A 267 -10.50 -39.18 -11.77
N LEU A 268 -9.26 -39.60 -11.51
CA LEU A 268 -8.86 -41.02 -11.50
C LEU A 268 -9.32 -41.76 -10.23
N ILE A 269 -9.37 -41.06 -9.10
CA ILE A 269 -9.73 -41.59 -7.77
C ILE A 269 -11.26 -41.65 -7.56
N ASP A 270 -11.99 -40.58 -7.93
CA ASP A 270 -13.45 -40.46 -7.74
C ASP A 270 -14.22 -41.26 -8.81
N ARG A 271 -14.14 -42.59 -8.69
CA ARG A 271 -14.81 -43.57 -9.55
C ARG A 271 -16.29 -43.77 -9.17
N ASN A 272 -16.66 -43.63 -7.89
CA ASN A 272 -18.04 -43.79 -7.40
C ASN A 272 -18.75 -42.44 -7.22
N ARG A 273 -19.42 -42.00 -8.29
CA ARG A 273 -20.15 -40.72 -8.40
C ARG A 273 -21.23 -40.51 -7.32
N THR A 274 -21.04 -39.64 -6.33
CA THR A 274 -22.13 -39.20 -5.43
C THR A 274 -22.10 -37.72 -5.02
N LYS A 275 -23.10 -36.97 -5.52
CA LYS A 275 -23.88 -35.88 -4.88
C LYS A 275 -23.22 -34.70 -4.11
N ALA A 276 -21.90 -34.66 -3.90
CA ALA A 276 -21.24 -33.65 -3.06
C ALA A 276 -20.82 -32.36 -3.81
N TYR A 277 -20.85 -32.35 -5.15
CA TYR A 277 -20.32 -31.24 -5.98
C TYR A 277 -20.96 -29.88 -5.68
N ASP A 278 -22.28 -29.84 -5.45
CA ASP A 278 -22.99 -28.59 -5.15
C ASP A 278 -22.64 -28.06 -3.74
N ILE A 279 -22.34 -28.95 -2.79
CA ILE A 279 -21.85 -28.61 -1.43
C ILE A 279 -20.41 -28.12 -1.49
N LEU A 280 -19.55 -28.78 -2.27
CA LEU A 280 -18.18 -28.33 -2.51
C LEU A 280 -18.17 -26.96 -3.20
N TYR A 281 -19.05 -26.73 -4.18
CA TYR A 281 -19.22 -25.44 -4.84
C TYR A 281 -19.66 -24.33 -3.87
N TYR A 282 -20.58 -24.64 -2.95
CA TYR A 282 -20.94 -23.73 -1.86
C TYR A 282 -19.70 -23.34 -1.02
N TRP A 283 -18.89 -24.31 -0.60
CA TRP A 283 -17.74 -24.06 0.28
C TRP A 283 -16.61 -23.30 -0.41
N ILE A 284 -16.26 -23.62 -1.67
CA ILE A 284 -15.25 -22.83 -2.39
C ILE A 284 -15.72 -21.39 -2.62
N ARG A 285 -17.03 -21.16 -2.88
CA ARG A 285 -17.60 -19.79 -2.90
C ARG A 285 -17.58 -19.12 -1.53
N VAL A 286 -17.63 -19.86 -0.40
CA VAL A 286 -17.38 -19.26 0.93
C VAL A 286 -15.92 -18.82 1.04
N VAL A 287 -14.96 -19.71 0.77
CA VAL A 287 -13.52 -19.43 0.84
C VAL A 287 -13.15 -18.23 -0.03
N VAL A 288 -13.53 -18.24 -1.31
CA VAL A 288 -13.20 -17.15 -2.26
C VAL A 288 -13.86 -15.82 -1.85
N ARG A 289 -15.10 -15.82 -1.35
CA ARG A 289 -15.75 -14.58 -0.85
C ARG A 289 -15.06 -14.00 0.37
N TYR A 290 -14.69 -14.83 1.35
CA TYR A 290 -14.01 -14.33 2.54
C TYR A 290 -12.58 -13.87 2.20
N ARG A 291 -11.86 -14.61 1.35
CA ARG A 291 -10.54 -14.19 0.84
C ARG A 291 -10.61 -12.84 0.12
N ALA A 292 -11.54 -12.70 -0.84
CA ALA A 292 -11.72 -11.47 -1.59
C ALA A 292 -12.15 -10.31 -0.69
N GLY A 293 -13.14 -10.52 0.18
CA GLY A 293 -13.67 -9.51 1.10
C GLY A 293 -12.64 -9.00 2.10
N ILE A 294 -11.94 -9.90 2.79
CA ILE A 294 -10.84 -9.56 3.71
C ILE A 294 -9.76 -8.75 2.98
N GLY A 295 -9.35 -9.22 1.79
CA GLY A 295 -8.28 -8.59 1.02
C GLY A 295 -8.61 -7.18 0.55
N ILE A 296 -9.83 -6.94 0.06
CA ILE A 296 -10.21 -5.61 -0.44
C ILE A 296 -10.51 -4.62 0.68
N ILE A 297 -11.04 -5.08 1.83
CA ILE A 297 -11.24 -4.22 3.01
C ILE A 297 -9.92 -3.61 3.45
N GLY A 298 -8.84 -4.40 3.51
CA GLY A 298 -7.50 -3.89 3.85
C GLY A 298 -7.03 -2.76 2.91
N PHE A 299 -7.23 -2.91 1.60
CA PHE A 299 -6.88 -1.85 0.64
C PHE A 299 -7.77 -0.62 0.77
N GLY A 300 -9.08 -0.82 0.93
CA GLY A 300 -10.04 0.26 1.10
C GLY A 300 -9.76 1.12 2.33
N PHE A 301 -9.26 0.55 3.43
CA PHE A 301 -8.85 1.34 4.60
C PHE A 301 -7.66 2.27 4.32
N THR A 302 -6.64 1.82 3.58
CA THR A 302 -5.50 2.68 3.18
C THR A 302 -5.89 3.85 2.26
N LYS A 303 -7.12 3.83 1.72
CA LYS A 303 -7.73 4.93 0.94
C LYS A 303 -8.73 5.76 1.74
N LEU A 304 -9.54 5.11 2.58
CA LEU A 304 -10.46 5.75 3.54
C LEU A 304 -9.70 6.68 4.49
N PHE A 305 -8.51 6.26 4.90
CA PHE A 305 -7.50 7.07 5.57
C PHE A 305 -6.37 7.33 4.58
N PRO A 306 -6.27 8.52 3.93
CA PRO A 306 -5.42 8.80 2.75
C PRO A 306 -3.89 8.60 2.89
N THR A 307 -3.46 7.37 3.12
CA THR A 307 -2.07 6.94 3.33
C THR A 307 -1.54 6.15 2.13
N GLN A 308 -2.42 5.62 1.27
CA GLN A 308 -2.02 4.95 0.03
C GLN A 308 -1.43 5.93 -0.98
N MET A 309 -2.06 7.08 -1.18
CA MET A 309 -1.57 8.17 -2.02
C MET A 309 -1.56 9.46 -1.19
N PRO A 310 -0.51 9.69 -0.38
CA PRO A 310 -0.40 10.89 0.44
C PRO A 310 -0.34 12.15 -0.42
N TYR A 311 -0.79 13.28 0.14
CA TYR A 311 -0.60 14.58 -0.48
C TYR A 311 0.91 14.83 -0.76
N PRO A 312 1.28 15.41 -1.92
CA PRO A 312 2.69 15.62 -2.27
C PRO A 312 3.45 16.46 -1.22
N SER A 313 4.68 16.07 -0.93
CA SER A 313 5.60 16.84 -0.07
C SER A 313 6.03 18.13 -0.78
N LEU A 314 6.59 19.09 -0.04
CA LEU A 314 7.06 20.34 -0.64
C LEU A 314 8.17 20.10 -1.68
N GLY A 315 9.08 19.17 -1.42
CA GLY A 315 10.12 18.73 -2.37
C GLY A 315 9.56 18.11 -3.65
N LEU A 316 8.44 17.37 -3.56
CA LEU A 316 7.70 16.91 -4.74
C LEU A 316 7.08 18.10 -5.49
N LEU A 317 6.41 19.01 -4.80
CA LEU A 317 5.83 20.22 -5.42
C LEU A 317 6.87 21.19 -6.01
N ASN A 318 8.16 21.02 -5.70
CA ASN A 318 9.28 21.78 -6.25
C ASN A 318 10.01 21.05 -7.40
N SER A 319 9.78 19.75 -7.58
CA SER A 319 10.35 18.97 -8.68
C SER A 319 9.70 19.33 -10.02
N ASN A 320 10.43 19.20 -11.13
CA ASN A 320 9.87 19.54 -12.44
C ASN A 320 8.85 18.47 -12.85
N PHE A 321 7.75 18.86 -13.51
CA PHE A 321 6.69 17.90 -13.88
C PHE A 321 7.19 16.75 -14.78
N GLY A 322 8.13 17.04 -15.69
CA GLY A 322 8.76 16.04 -16.56
C GLY A 322 9.73 15.08 -15.88
N ASP A 323 10.08 15.32 -14.61
CA ASP A 323 10.92 14.40 -13.82
C ASP A 323 10.11 13.28 -13.16
N PHE A 324 8.78 13.27 -13.29
CA PHE A 324 7.93 12.24 -12.69
C PHE A 324 7.63 11.07 -13.64
N THR A 325 7.63 9.86 -13.10
CA THR A 325 7.08 8.69 -13.79
C THR A 325 5.56 8.80 -13.94
N ALA A 326 4.99 8.11 -14.93
CA ALA A 326 3.54 8.05 -15.15
C ALA A 326 2.77 7.65 -13.88
N GLN A 327 3.25 6.61 -13.18
CA GLN A 327 2.73 6.19 -11.87
C GLN A 327 2.71 7.35 -10.86
N LYS A 328 3.83 8.08 -10.72
CA LYS A 328 3.96 9.15 -9.73
C LYS A 328 3.02 10.31 -10.04
N ILE A 329 2.85 10.66 -11.32
CA ILE A 329 1.86 11.66 -11.77
C ILE A 329 0.44 11.23 -11.34
N TYR A 330 -0.01 10.02 -11.71
CA TYR A 330 -1.33 9.53 -11.34
C TYR A 330 -1.57 9.53 -9.82
N TRP A 331 -0.59 9.04 -9.05
CA TRP A 331 -0.67 8.98 -7.59
C TRP A 331 -0.75 10.38 -6.95
N MET A 332 -0.02 11.36 -7.48
CA MET A 332 -0.11 12.74 -6.99
C MET A 332 -1.43 13.40 -7.39
N SER A 333 -1.96 13.14 -8.60
CA SER A 333 -3.29 13.62 -9.01
C SER A 333 -4.42 13.13 -8.10
N VAL A 334 -4.35 11.89 -7.61
CA VAL A 334 -5.28 11.38 -6.59
C VAL A 334 -4.96 11.95 -5.19
N GLY A 335 -3.67 12.08 -4.85
CA GLY A 335 -3.23 12.59 -3.54
C GLY A 335 -3.58 14.06 -3.27
N ILE A 336 -3.69 14.89 -4.31
CA ILE A 336 -4.17 16.29 -4.18
C ILE A 336 -5.70 16.40 -4.02
N VAL A 337 -6.45 15.33 -4.32
CA VAL A 337 -7.91 15.25 -4.13
C VAL A 337 -8.23 14.14 -3.11
N PRO A 338 -7.90 14.32 -1.81
CA PRO A 338 -7.98 13.25 -0.82
C PRO A 338 -9.39 12.64 -0.69
N TRP A 339 -10.45 13.42 -0.85
CA TRP A 339 -11.84 12.92 -0.79
C TRP A 339 -12.21 11.98 -1.94
N TYR A 340 -11.56 12.08 -3.10
CA TYR A 340 -11.74 11.10 -4.19
C TYR A 340 -11.11 9.75 -3.81
N GLN A 341 -9.95 9.77 -3.15
CA GLN A 341 -9.34 8.58 -2.57
C GLN A 341 -10.25 7.97 -1.49
N VAL A 342 -10.78 8.79 -0.56
CA VAL A 342 -11.74 8.35 0.47
C VAL A 342 -12.96 7.68 -0.15
N PHE A 343 -13.55 8.27 -1.19
CA PHE A 343 -14.68 7.67 -1.92
C PHE A 343 -14.32 6.28 -2.50
N GLY A 344 -13.16 6.15 -3.14
CA GLY A 344 -12.65 4.85 -3.60
C GLY A 344 -12.49 3.83 -2.45
N GLY A 345 -12.01 4.27 -1.29
CA GLY A 345 -11.92 3.45 -0.08
C GLY A 345 -13.28 2.99 0.45
N ILE A 346 -14.30 3.86 0.43
CA ILE A 346 -15.67 3.50 0.79
C ILE A 346 -16.22 2.43 -0.17
N VAL A 347 -16.04 2.59 -1.48
CA VAL A 347 -16.48 1.60 -2.48
C VAL A 347 -15.82 0.24 -2.25
N GLU A 348 -14.52 0.21 -1.96
CA GLU A 348 -13.76 -1.01 -1.67
C GLU A 348 -14.19 -1.70 -0.38
N ILE A 349 -14.39 -0.95 0.70
CA ILE A 349 -14.88 -1.47 1.99
C ILE A 349 -16.32 -1.98 1.86
N LEU A 350 -17.19 -1.29 1.13
CA LEU A 350 -18.56 -1.73 0.85
C LEU A 350 -18.56 -3.02 0.03
N ALA A 351 -17.75 -3.10 -1.04
CA ALA A 351 -17.62 -4.30 -1.86
C ALA A 351 -17.21 -5.50 -1.00
N GLY A 352 -16.15 -5.37 -0.20
CA GLY A 352 -15.67 -6.45 0.67
C GLY A 352 -16.63 -6.81 1.80
N GLY A 353 -17.23 -5.81 2.45
CA GLY A 353 -18.23 -6.00 3.50
C GLY A 353 -19.45 -6.77 3.01
N MET A 354 -19.94 -6.48 1.80
CA MET A 354 -21.05 -7.22 1.17
C MET A 354 -20.71 -8.69 0.90
N LEU A 355 -19.46 -9.04 0.62
CA LEU A 355 -19.06 -10.44 0.37
C LEU A 355 -19.21 -11.35 1.60
N PHE A 356 -19.13 -10.81 2.82
CA PHE A 356 -19.35 -11.56 4.06
C PHE A 356 -20.82 -11.96 4.28
N PHE A 357 -21.77 -11.45 3.49
CA PHE A 357 -23.20 -11.73 3.63
C PHE A 357 -23.75 -12.39 2.36
N ARG A 358 -24.26 -13.63 2.50
CA ARG A 358 -24.85 -14.41 1.40
C ARG A 358 -25.99 -13.71 0.63
N LYS A 359 -26.66 -12.71 1.23
CA LYS A 359 -27.73 -11.95 0.57
C LYS A 359 -27.16 -10.86 -0.36
N THR A 360 -26.02 -10.25 -0.03
CA THR A 360 -25.43 -9.12 -0.78
C THR A 360 -24.18 -9.48 -1.58
N SER A 361 -23.67 -10.71 -1.50
CA SER A 361 -22.42 -11.11 -2.16
C SER A 361 -22.42 -10.95 -3.69
N THR A 362 -23.58 -10.94 -4.34
CA THR A 362 -23.71 -10.65 -5.78
C THR A 362 -23.38 -9.18 -6.06
N PHE A 363 -23.95 -8.23 -5.31
CA PHE A 363 -23.63 -6.80 -5.39
C PHE A 363 -22.18 -6.51 -4.99
N GLY A 364 -21.70 -7.14 -3.91
CA GLY A 364 -20.30 -7.01 -3.47
C GLY A 364 -19.31 -7.47 -4.55
N ALA A 365 -19.63 -8.54 -5.29
CA ALA A 365 -18.79 -9.02 -6.37
C ALA A 365 -18.91 -8.17 -7.66
N LEU A 366 -20.08 -7.59 -7.96
CA LEU A 366 -20.22 -6.60 -9.05
C LEU A 366 -19.38 -5.35 -8.76
N LEU A 367 -19.47 -4.80 -7.54
CA LEU A 367 -18.65 -3.67 -7.11
C LEU A 367 -17.15 -4.01 -7.14
N LEU A 368 -16.77 -5.21 -6.69
CA LEU A 368 -15.38 -5.69 -6.74
C LEU A 368 -14.88 -5.75 -8.19
N VAL A 369 -15.62 -6.37 -9.10
CA VAL A 369 -15.20 -6.48 -10.52
C VAL A 369 -15.13 -5.10 -11.19
N GLY A 370 -16.11 -4.22 -10.95
CA GLY A 370 -16.11 -2.88 -11.52
C GLY A 370 -14.94 -2.02 -11.02
N ALA A 371 -14.81 -1.87 -9.71
CA ALA A 371 -13.77 -1.03 -9.11
C ALA A 371 -12.36 -1.58 -9.35
N LEU A 372 -12.14 -2.89 -9.15
CA LEU A 372 -10.81 -3.49 -9.32
C LEU A 372 -10.48 -3.71 -10.79
N GLY A 373 -11.47 -3.79 -11.67
CA GLY A 373 -11.27 -3.81 -13.13
C GLY A 373 -10.65 -2.50 -13.62
N ASP A 374 -11.24 -1.37 -13.22
CA ASP A 374 -10.68 -0.04 -13.50
C ASP A 374 -9.28 0.14 -12.91
N ILE A 375 -9.10 -0.18 -11.61
CA ILE A 375 -7.79 -0.11 -10.94
C ILE A 375 -6.77 -1.02 -11.63
N THR A 376 -7.16 -2.20 -12.11
CA THR A 376 -6.27 -3.09 -12.88
C THR A 376 -5.81 -2.42 -14.17
N PHE A 377 -6.74 -1.83 -14.93
CA PHE A 377 -6.42 -1.12 -16.17
C PHE A 377 -5.51 0.08 -15.94
N VAL A 378 -5.82 0.92 -14.94
CA VAL A 378 -4.97 2.05 -14.51
C VAL A 378 -3.56 1.58 -14.15
N ASN A 379 -3.41 0.46 -13.45
CA ASN A 379 -2.08 -0.05 -13.09
C ASN A 379 -1.26 -0.52 -14.29
N TYR A 380 -1.89 -1.04 -15.34
CA TYR A 380 -1.20 -1.29 -16.61
C TYR A 380 -0.86 -0.01 -17.37
N ALA A 381 -1.81 0.94 -17.45
CA ALA A 381 -1.65 2.16 -18.22
C ALA A 381 -0.57 3.10 -17.65
N TYR A 382 -0.40 3.13 -16.32
CA TYR A 382 0.54 4.02 -15.63
C TYR A 382 1.77 3.30 -15.02
N ASP A 383 1.99 2.01 -15.31
CA ASP A 383 3.03 1.15 -14.68
C ASP A 383 2.97 1.20 -13.14
N GLY A 384 1.77 1.05 -12.58
CA GLY A 384 1.51 1.17 -11.14
C GLY A 384 2.03 0.01 -10.28
N GLY A 385 2.57 -1.04 -10.93
CA GLY A 385 3.24 -2.18 -10.31
C GLY A 385 2.35 -3.18 -9.55
N VAL A 386 1.10 -2.83 -9.21
CA VAL A 386 0.18 -3.72 -8.46
C VAL A 386 -0.91 -4.36 -9.33
N HIS A 387 -0.76 -4.37 -10.66
CA HIS A 387 -1.73 -4.90 -11.63
C HIS A 387 -2.10 -6.36 -11.39
N VAL A 388 -1.14 -7.25 -11.12
CA VAL A 388 -1.41 -8.67 -10.81
C VAL A 388 -2.34 -8.79 -9.61
N TYR A 389 -2.06 -8.04 -8.55
CA TYR A 389 -2.83 -8.12 -7.30
C TYR A 389 -4.20 -7.42 -7.38
N ALA A 390 -4.35 -6.41 -8.23
CA ALA A 390 -5.66 -5.86 -8.57
C ALA A 390 -6.49 -6.88 -9.39
N PHE A 391 -5.88 -7.47 -10.42
CA PHE A 391 -6.55 -8.44 -11.30
C PHE A 391 -6.92 -9.74 -10.56
N TYR A 392 -6.17 -10.10 -9.51
CA TYR A 392 -6.50 -11.21 -8.61
C TYR A 392 -7.93 -11.08 -8.07
N PHE A 393 -8.30 -9.90 -7.56
CA PHE A 393 -9.67 -9.67 -7.06
C PHE A 393 -10.73 -9.65 -8.15
N VAL A 394 -10.38 -9.18 -9.36
CA VAL A 394 -11.26 -9.25 -10.52
C VAL A 394 -11.58 -10.72 -10.86
N LEU A 395 -10.56 -11.58 -10.89
CA LEU A 395 -10.71 -13.03 -11.11
C LEU A 395 -11.56 -13.69 -10.01
N LEU A 396 -11.31 -13.39 -8.73
CA LEU A 396 -12.13 -13.89 -7.62
C LEU A 396 -13.59 -13.37 -7.72
N GLY A 397 -13.78 -12.10 -8.08
CA GLY A 397 -15.09 -11.47 -8.27
C GLY A 397 -15.89 -12.14 -9.37
N PHE A 398 -15.29 -12.38 -10.54
CA PHE A 398 -15.94 -13.13 -11.62
C PHE A 398 -16.31 -14.55 -11.20
N PHE A 399 -15.46 -15.26 -10.44
CA PHE A 399 -15.81 -16.58 -9.91
C PHE A 399 -17.02 -16.55 -8.96
N ILE A 400 -17.11 -15.52 -8.10
CA ILE A 400 -18.25 -15.34 -7.20
C ILE A 400 -19.53 -15.04 -7.99
N LEU A 401 -19.42 -14.22 -9.05
CA LEU A 401 -20.53 -13.85 -9.95
C LEU A 401 -20.99 -14.98 -10.87
N ALA A 402 -20.14 -15.95 -11.22
CA ALA A 402 -20.43 -16.97 -12.23
C ALA A 402 -21.74 -17.76 -12.00
N ASP A 403 -22.16 -17.96 -10.75
CA ASP A 403 -23.44 -18.58 -10.39
C ASP A 403 -24.66 -17.64 -10.61
N ASP A 404 -24.48 -16.34 -10.42
CA ASP A 404 -25.55 -15.36 -10.54
C ASP A 404 -25.61 -14.75 -11.96
N LEU A 405 -24.53 -14.78 -12.75
CA LEU A 405 -24.45 -14.15 -14.07
C LEU A 405 -25.52 -14.64 -15.07
N PRO A 406 -25.82 -15.94 -15.22
CA PRO A 406 -26.92 -16.40 -16.09
C PRO A 406 -28.29 -15.94 -15.59
N LYS A 407 -28.45 -15.80 -14.27
CA LYS A 407 -29.71 -15.36 -13.63
C LYS A 407 -29.92 -13.86 -13.87
N LEU A 408 -28.86 -13.07 -13.73
CA LEU A 408 -28.84 -11.64 -14.04
C LEU A 408 -29.06 -11.38 -15.53
N TYR A 409 -28.45 -12.16 -16.43
CA TYR A 409 -28.66 -12.03 -17.86
C TYR A 409 -30.12 -12.36 -18.25
N ASN A 410 -30.67 -13.46 -17.73
CA ASN A 410 -32.08 -13.80 -17.96
C ASN A 410 -33.02 -12.69 -17.46
N LEU A 411 -32.77 -12.14 -16.27
CA LEU A 411 -33.63 -11.12 -15.66
C LEU A 411 -33.50 -9.73 -16.29
N LEU A 412 -32.28 -9.27 -16.57
CA LEU A 412 -31.99 -7.88 -16.94
C LEU A 412 -31.81 -7.66 -18.45
N ILE A 413 -31.49 -8.70 -19.22
CA ILE A 413 -31.24 -8.59 -20.67
C ILE A 413 -32.30 -9.34 -21.49
N LEU A 414 -32.78 -10.49 -21.01
CA LEU A 414 -33.87 -11.23 -21.66
C LEU A 414 -35.24 -10.95 -21.02
N GLU A 415 -35.31 -10.15 -19.96
CA GLU A 415 -36.53 -9.76 -19.23
C GLU A 415 -37.37 -10.95 -18.74
N ARG A 416 -36.74 -12.11 -18.52
CA ARG A 416 -37.39 -13.34 -18.09
C ARG A 416 -37.47 -13.42 -16.57
N TYR A 417 -38.68 -13.69 -16.07
CA TYR A 417 -38.91 -14.03 -14.67
C TYR A 417 -37.95 -15.13 -14.21
N THR A 418 -37.11 -14.81 -13.22
CA THR A 418 -35.97 -15.65 -12.82
C THR A 418 -35.96 -15.83 -11.30
N VAL A 419 -36.19 -17.06 -10.84
CA VAL A 419 -36.13 -17.41 -9.41
C VAL A 419 -34.72 -17.88 -9.05
N PRO A 420 -33.99 -17.21 -8.13
CA PRO A 420 -32.63 -17.59 -7.78
C PRO A 420 -32.61 -18.77 -6.79
N VAL A 421 -32.66 -20.00 -7.31
CA VAL A 421 -32.42 -21.21 -6.50
C VAL A 421 -31.00 -21.20 -5.92
N ARG A 422 -30.86 -21.45 -4.62
CA ARG A 422 -29.58 -21.44 -3.88
C ARG A 422 -29.51 -22.60 -2.89
N LEU A 423 -28.46 -23.41 -2.99
CA LEU A 423 -28.14 -24.43 -2.00
C LEU A 423 -27.57 -23.80 -0.73
N TYR A 424 -28.06 -24.22 0.43
CA TYR A 424 -27.48 -23.88 1.73
C TYR A 424 -27.26 -25.17 2.55
N PRO A 425 -26.06 -25.39 3.12
CA PRO A 425 -25.86 -26.44 4.11
C PRO A 425 -26.78 -26.25 5.32
N ASP A 426 -27.14 -27.36 5.96
CA ASP A 426 -27.92 -27.34 7.19
C ASP A 426 -27.02 -26.97 8.39
N PHE A 427 -27.31 -25.82 9.00
CA PHE A 427 -26.62 -25.32 10.20
C PHE A 427 -27.50 -25.40 11.46
N ARG A 428 -28.53 -26.26 11.50
CA ARG A 428 -29.41 -26.43 12.67
C ARG A 428 -28.70 -26.99 13.90
N LYS A 429 -27.65 -27.81 13.73
CA LYS A 429 -26.84 -28.32 14.85
C LYS A 429 -26.23 -27.14 15.64
N PRO A 430 -26.36 -27.07 16.99
CA PRO A 430 -25.93 -25.92 17.76
C PRO A 430 -24.47 -25.50 17.50
N TRP A 431 -23.53 -26.44 17.49
CA TRP A 431 -22.11 -26.12 17.24
C TRP A 431 -21.91 -25.46 15.87
N LEU A 432 -22.52 -25.98 14.80
CA LEU A 432 -22.46 -25.37 13.46
C LEU A 432 -23.06 -23.95 13.43
N LYS A 433 -24.16 -23.71 14.15
CA LYS A 433 -24.77 -22.39 14.29
C LYS A 433 -23.82 -21.41 14.99
N TYR A 434 -23.28 -21.80 16.14
CA TYR A 434 -22.41 -20.94 16.94
C TYR A 434 -21.04 -20.72 16.29
N THR A 435 -20.35 -21.76 15.81
CA THR A 435 -19.07 -21.63 15.09
C THR A 435 -19.17 -20.65 13.92
N ARG A 436 -20.25 -20.73 13.11
CA ARG A 436 -20.48 -19.79 12.00
C ARG A 436 -20.69 -18.34 12.48
N ILE A 437 -21.41 -18.15 13.59
CA ILE A 437 -21.63 -16.81 14.17
C ILE A 437 -20.32 -16.26 14.73
N THR A 438 -19.59 -17.04 15.53
CA THR A 438 -18.30 -16.66 16.13
C THR A 438 -17.26 -16.33 15.07
N LEU A 439 -17.04 -17.19 14.06
CA LEU A 439 -16.09 -16.91 12.99
C LEU A 439 -16.43 -15.61 12.23
N LYS A 440 -17.72 -15.38 11.96
CA LYS A 440 -18.16 -14.15 11.30
C LYS A 440 -18.01 -12.91 12.20
N ALA A 441 -18.34 -13.02 13.49
CA ALA A 441 -18.19 -11.93 14.45
C ALA A 441 -16.70 -11.57 14.65
N LEU A 442 -15.81 -12.56 14.77
CA LEU A 442 -14.36 -12.36 14.81
C LEU A 442 -13.83 -11.72 13.52
N THR A 443 -14.27 -12.20 12.35
CA THR A 443 -13.89 -11.57 11.06
C THR A 443 -14.29 -10.10 11.03
N PHE A 444 -15.50 -9.77 11.49
CA PHE A 444 -15.98 -8.38 11.52
C PHE A 444 -15.22 -7.55 12.57
N LEU A 445 -14.99 -8.07 13.77
CA LEU A 445 -14.22 -7.41 14.82
C LEU A 445 -12.79 -7.09 14.37
N ILE A 446 -12.09 -8.05 13.75
CA ILE A 446 -10.71 -7.86 13.27
C ILE A 446 -10.68 -6.85 12.12
N PHE A 447 -11.48 -7.05 11.07
CA PHE A 447 -11.34 -6.27 9.83
C PHE A 447 -12.16 -4.97 9.80
N PHE A 448 -13.15 -4.75 10.68
CA PHE A 448 -13.87 -3.48 10.81
C PHE A 448 -13.67 -2.78 12.17
N GLY A 449 -13.33 -3.51 13.24
CA GLY A 449 -13.02 -2.92 14.54
C GLY A 449 -11.54 -2.58 14.69
N ILE A 450 -10.72 -3.63 14.87
CA ILE A 450 -9.29 -3.50 15.17
C ILE A 450 -8.56 -2.83 14.01
N LEU A 451 -8.80 -3.25 12.76
CA LEU A 451 -8.16 -2.64 11.59
C LEU A 451 -8.46 -1.14 11.49
N THR A 452 -9.73 -0.73 11.64
CA THR A 452 -10.12 0.70 11.68
C THR A 452 -9.36 1.46 12.76
N TYR A 453 -9.29 0.92 13.99
CA TYR A 453 -8.52 1.53 15.07
C TYR A 453 -7.05 1.71 14.68
N THR A 454 -6.39 0.65 14.22
CA THR A 454 -4.97 0.70 13.83
C THR A 454 -4.71 1.61 12.62
N GLU A 455 -5.66 1.75 11.70
CA GLU A 455 -5.53 2.65 10.54
C GLU A 455 -5.76 4.12 10.91
N VAL A 456 -6.61 4.42 11.92
CA VAL A 456 -6.68 5.76 12.53
C VAL A 456 -5.35 6.13 13.18
N ILE A 457 -4.69 5.17 13.85
CA ILE A 457 -3.36 5.37 14.46
C ILE A 457 -2.28 5.59 13.39
N ASN A 458 -2.20 4.73 12.37
CA ASN A 458 -1.33 4.89 11.19
C ASN A 458 -1.52 6.28 10.56
N PHE A 459 -2.75 6.67 10.24
CA PHE A 459 -3.02 7.97 9.61
C PHE A 459 -2.65 9.18 10.48
N LYS A 460 -2.94 9.15 11.79
CA LYS A 460 -2.70 10.31 12.67
C LYS A 460 -1.25 10.43 13.16
N TYR A 461 -0.56 9.32 13.35
CA TYR A 461 0.65 9.28 14.18
C TYR A 461 1.84 8.57 13.52
N ASP A 462 1.63 7.51 12.72
CA ASP A 462 2.73 6.77 12.07
C ASP A 462 2.47 6.46 10.58
N PRO A 463 2.21 7.47 9.72
CA PRO A 463 1.79 7.25 8.34
C PRO A 463 2.87 6.56 7.51
N TYR A 464 2.63 5.29 7.16
CA TYR A 464 3.65 4.38 6.63
C TYR A 464 4.45 4.81 5.38
N LYS A 465 3.99 5.81 4.62
CA LYS A 465 4.66 6.36 3.43
C LYS A 465 5.48 7.62 3.69
N GLN A 466 5.23 8.33 4.79
CA GLN A 466 5.88 9.57 5.15
C GLN A 466 6.68 9.38 6.46
N PRO A 467 7.89 9.94 6.59
CA PRO A 467 8.61 9.94 7.86
C PRO A 467 7.72 10.49 8.98
N SER A 468 7.69 9.83 10.13
CA SER A 468 6.80 10.17 11.25
C SER A 468 7.45 10.99 12.35
N THR A 469 8.77 11.01 12.42
CA THR A 469 9.47 11.91 13.33
C THR A 469 9.31 13.36 12.85
N ALA A 470 8.90 14.23 13.77
CA ALA A 470 8.75 15.66 13.52
C ALA A 470 10.09 16.31 13.12
N GLY A 471 10.08 17.12 12.07
CA GLY A 471 11.24 17.90 11.64
C GLY A 471 11.45 19.15 12.51
N VAL A 472 12.68 19.69 12.57
CA VAL A 472 13.00 20.87 13.40
C VAL A 472 12.11 22.04 13.00
N LYS A 473 11.25 22.50 13.92
CA LYS A 473 10.14 23.44 13.64
C LYS A 473 10.61 24.75 12.99
N GLN A 474 11.74 25.28 13.45
CA GLN A 474 12.39 26.49 12.95
C GLN A 474 12.94 26.33 11.52
N LEU A 475 13.24 25.10 11.08
CA LEU A 475 13.78 24.86 9.74
C LEU A 475 12.70 24.61 8.67
N ARG A 476 11.47 24.22 9.05
CA ARG A 476 10.39 23.83 8.11
C ARG A 476 10.06 24.95 7.10
N GLY A 477 10.22 24.70 5.80
CA GLY A 477 9.90 25.66 4.74
C GLY A 477 10.69 25.50 3.43
N ASN A 478 10.42 26.38 2.47
CA ASN A 478 11.17 26.51 1.22
C ASN A 478 12.22 27.63 1.33
N TYR A 479 13.40 27.41 0.73
CA TYR A 479 14.54 28.31 0.83
C TYR A 479 15.21 28.55 -0.53
N HIS A 480 15.52 29.81 -0.80
CA HIS A 480 16.51 30.18 -1.81
C HIS A 480 17.89 29.98 -1.22
N VAL A 481 18.80 29.39 -2.01
CA VAL A 481 20.20 29.23 -1.58
C VAL A 481 20.99 30.43 -2.06
N THR A 482 21.16 31.44 -1.21
CA THR A 482 21.76 32.73 -1.57
C THR A 482 23.28 32.72 -1.54
N GLU A 483 23.89 31.86 -0.72
CA GLU A 483 25.34 31.69 -0.62
C GLU A 483 25.69 30.21 -0.54
N PHE A 484 26.79 29.79 -1.16
CA PHE A 484 27.24 28.40 -1.15
C PHE A 484 28.76 28.34 -1.37
N ARG A 485 29.46 27.67 -0.45
CA ARG A 485 30.90 27.41 -0.54
C ARG A 485 31.17 25.93 -0.40
N ILE A 486 32.16 25.44 -1.14
CA ILE A 486 32.78 24.12 -0.94
C ILE A 486 34.28 24.33 -0.71
N ASN A 487 34.84 23.72 0.34
CA ASN A 487 36.23 23.89 0.74
C ASN A 487 36.65 25.38 0.85
N GLY A 488 35.75 26.20 1.40
CA GLY A 488 35.94 27.66 1.54
C GLY A 488 35.79 28.47 0.25
N ARG A 489 35.61 27.84 -0.92
CA ARG A 489 35.48 28.52 -2.22
C ARG A 489 34.01 28.76 -2.57
N ASP A 490 33.66 30.01 -2.82
CA ASP A 490 32.34 30.43 -3.30
C ASP A 490 32.03 29.81 -4.67
N ILE A 491 30.85 29.20 -4.78
CA ILE A 491 30.29 28.71 -6.04
C ILE A 491 29.04 29.56 -6.35
N PRO A 492 29.12 30.48 -7.33
CA PRO A 492 28.00 31.36 -7.67
C PRO A 492 26.81 30.56 -8.19
N TYR A 493 25.62 31.19 -8.20
CA TYR A 493 24.43 30.54 -8.74
C TYR A 493 24.62 30.20 -10.23
N ASN A 494 24.50 28.91 -10.55
CA ASN A 494 24.53 28.39 -11.91
C ASN A 494 23.53 27.22 -12.00
N PRO A 495 22.47 27.32 -12.82
CA PRO A 495 21.45 26.27 -12.93
C PRO A 495 21.97 24.99 -13.60
N LEU A 496 23.17 25.02 -14.20
CA LEU A 496 23.81 23.86 -14.82
C LEU A 496 24.83 23.16 -13.89
N ASP A 497 25.10 23.70 -12.70
CA ASP A 497 26.09 23.14 -11.79
C ASP A 497 25.57 21.87 -11.08
N THR A 498 26.41 20.83 -11.07
CA THR A 498 26.08 19.48 -10.60
C THR A 498 26.21 19.31 -9.08
N THR A 499 26.76 20.31 -8.39
CA THR A 499 27.09 20.33 -6.96
C THR A 499 26.34 21.42 -6.17
N ARG A 500 26.16 22.59 -6.78
CA ARG A 500 25.50 23.77 -6.21
C ARG A 500 24.02 23.54 -5.98
N TRP A 501 23.56 23.65 -4.73
CA TRP A 501 22.14 23.51 -4.40
C TRP A 501 21.33 24.71 -4.93
N GLN A 502 20.41 24.51 -5.87
CA GLN A 502 19.63 25.59 -6.49
C GLN A 502 18.54 26.12 -5.53
N GLU A 503 17.85 25.21 -4.87
CA GLU A 503 16.84 25.45 -3.85
C GLU A 503 16.93 24.35 -2.78
N ALA A 504 16.47 24.66 -1.56
CA ALA A 504 16.40 23.71 -0.45
C ALA A 504 15.02 23.76 0.22
N THR A 505 14.60 22.65 0.80
CA THR A 505 13.28 22.50 1.40
C THR A 505 13.32 21.54 2.57
N PHE A 506 12.97 22.02 3.75
CA PHE A 506 12.75 21.20 4.94
C PHE A 506 11.26 20.90 5.08
N GLU A 507 10.93 19.62 5.12
CA GLU A 507 9.55 19.15 5.26
C GLU A 507 9.04 19.31 6.71
N LYS A 508 7.77 18.96 6.96
CA LYS A 508 7.22 18.92 8.34
C LYS A 508 7.87 17.83 9.21
N TRP A 509 8.41 16.81 8.56
CA TRP A 509 9.09 15.65 9.14
C TRP A 509 10.61 15.71 8.88
N THR A 510 11.32 14.65 9.28
CA THR A 510 12.79 14.50 9.19
C THR A 510 13.37 14.34 7.77
N THR A 511 12.86 15.08 6.77
CA THR A 511 13.46 15.14 5.41
C THR A 511 13.93 16.56 5.07
N LEU A 512 15.18 16.66 4.59
CA LEU A 512 15.69 17.78 3.81
C LEU A 512 15.72 17.36 2.32
N THR A 513 15.13 18.16 1.44
CA THR A 513 15.33 18.02 -0.01
C THR A 513 16.06 19.24 -0.58
N PHE A 514 16.83 19.03 -1.65
CA PHE A 514 17.51 20.10 -2.37
C PHE A 514 17.71 19.71 -3.84
N LYS A 515 17.78 20.72 -4.70
CA LYS A 515 17.91 20.56 -6.16
C LYS A 515 19.34 20.80 -6.62
N VAL A 516 19.87 19.92 -7.47
CA VAL A 516 21.18 20.08 -8.14
C VAL A 516 21.03 19.67 -9.62
N ASN A 517 21.88 20.15 -10.53
CA ASN A 517 21.84 19.68 -11.92
C ASN A 517 22.53 18.31 -12.07
N ARG A 518 22.07 17.30 -11.33
CA ARG A 518 22.63 15.95 -11.36
C ARG A 518 21.52 14.89 -11.30
N PRO A 519 21.38 14.03 -12.32
CA PRO A 519 20.29 13.06 -12.38
C PRO A 519 20.37 12.05 -11.23
N VAL A 520 19.25 11.83 -10.56
CA VAL A 520 19.07 10.74 -9.59
C VAL A 520 18.67 9.45 -10.29
N VAL A 521 19.11 8.31 -9.75
CA VAL A 521 18.62 6.99 -10.20
C VAL A 521 17.18 6.83 -9.69
N ILE A 522 16.24 6.64 -10.61
CA ILE A 522 14.83 6.47 -10.30
C ILE A 522 14.65 5.23 -9.42
N ASP A 523 13.93 5.37 -8.31
CA ASP A 523 13.40 4.25 -7.54
C ASP A 523 12.05 3.81 -8.16
N PRO A 524 11.96 2.62 -8.80
CA PRO A 524 10.74 2.13 -9.45
C PRO A 524 9.77 1.46 -8.46
N SER A 525 10.07 1.46 -7.16
CA SER A 525 9.12 1.01 -6.15
C SER A 525 8.01 2.05 -5.93
N ASN A 526 6.94 1.64 -5.25
CA ASN A 526 5.77 2.48 -4.99
C ASN A 526 5.82 3.19 -3.61
N GLY A 527 7.01 3.26 -2.98
CA GLY A 527 7.19 3.79 -1.62
C GLY A 527 6.41 3.00 -0.55
N GLY A 528 6.23 1.70 -0.77
CA GLY A 528 5.47 0.78 0.08
C GLY A 528 6.27 0.22 1.27
N GLY A 529 6.02 -1.04 1.60
CA GLY A 529 6.72 -1.77 2.69
C GLY A 529 6.15 -1.55 4.09
N SER A 530 5.77 -0.31 4.43
CA SER A 530 5.46 0.09 5.82
C SER A 530 6.63 -0.12 6.78
N PRO A 531 7.84 0.40 6.46
CA PRO A 531 8.96 0.33 7.38
C PRO A 531 8.77 1.29 8.55
N MET A 532 9.29 0.92 9.71
CA MET A 532 9.18 1.67 10.95
C MET A 532 10.25 2.75 11.08
N LYS A 533 11.40 2.59 10.42
CA LYS A 533 12.46 3.62 10.33
C LYS A 533 12.20 4.67 9.24
N ASP A 534 12.37 5.94 9.58
CA ASP A 534 12.04 7.07 8.69
C ASP A 534 12.93 7.13 7.43
N ILE A 535 14.19 6.74 7.55
CA ILE A 535 15.14 6.61 6.43
C ILE A 535 14.69 5.62 5.35
N GLN A 536 13.80 4.68 5.68
CA GLN A 536 13.28 3.67 4.74
C GLN A 536 11.94 4.08 4.10
N ARG A 537 11.30 5.18 4.53
CA ARG A 537 10.07 5.71 3.93
C ARG A 537 10.38 6.57 2.71
N THR A 538 10.35 5.96 1.53
CA THR A 538 10.90 6.53 0.28
C THR A 538 9.89 7.23 -0.64
N PHE A 539 8.63 7.47 -0.23
CA PHE A 539 7.61 8.05 -1.13
C PHE A 539 8.02 9.39 -1.77
N GLU A 540 8.88 10.16 -1.13
CA GLU A 540 9.42 11.44 -1.63
C GLU A 540 10.40 11.29 -2.82
N ILE A 541 10.97 10.10 -3.03
CA ILE A 541 11.93 9.80 -4.11
C ILE A 541 11.42 8.76 -5.13
N THR A 542 10.39 8.00 -4.77
CA THR A 542 9.83 6.95 -5.64
C THR A 542 9.16 7.54 -6.87
N GLY A 543 9.56 7.09 -8.06
CA GLY A 543 9.08 7.62 -9.33
C GLY A 543 9.49 9.07 -9.62
N VAL A 544 10.57 9.55 -8.99
CA VAL A 544 11.14 10.90 -9.22
C VAL A 544 12.53 10.76 -9.85
N ALA A 545 12.76 11.51 -10.92
CA ALA A 545 14.01 11.62 -11.67
C ALA A 545 14.63 13.01 -11.48
N GLY A 546 15.45 13.46 -12.43
CA GLY A 546 15.99 14.82 -12.45
C GLY A 546 16.90 15.12 -11.26
N GLY A 547 16.85 16.36 -10.80
CA GLY A 547 17.81 16.93 -9.86
C GLY A 547 17.44 16.89 -8.37
N GLN A 548 16.26 16.40 -8.01
CA GLN A 548 15.76 16.49 -6.63
C GLN A 548 16.37 15.41 -5.74
N ARG A 549 17.20 15.82 -4.78
CA ARG A 549 17.80 14.96 -3.76
C ARG A 549 16.95 15.01 -2.50
N ALA A 550 16.85 13.89 -1.79
CA ALA A 550 16.20 13.82 -0.48
C ALA A 550 17.09 13.07 0.52
N PHE A 551 17.30 13.70 1.67
CA PHE A 551 18.05 13.16 2.79
C PHE A 551 17.15 13.12 4.02
N HIS A 552 17.12 11.98 4.71
CA HIS A 552 16.57 11.95 6.05
C HIS A 552 17.62 12.50 7.03
N TYR A 553 17.19 13.18 8.09
CA TYR A 553 18.09 13.71 9.11
C TYR A 553 17.67 13.32 10.53
N LEU A 554 18.67 13.01 11.36
CA LEU A 554 18.54 13.05 12.82
C LEU A 554 19.03 14.42 13.30
N ALA A 555 18.26 15.08 14.16
CA ALA A 555 18.57 16.43 14.64
C ALA A 555 19.04 16.40 16.10
N ASP A 556 20.29 16.77 16.33
CA ASP A 556 20.75 17.22 17.63
C ASP A 556 20.34 18.69 17.78
N THR A 557 19.27 18.93 18.53
CA THR A 557 18.75 20.29 18.76
C THR A 557 19.45 21.03 19.90
N VAL A 558 20.40 20.39 20.58
CA VAL A 558 21.21 21.00 21.64
C VAL A 558 22.47 21.61 21.02
N ASP A 559 23.26 20.79 20.32
CA ASP A 559 24.48 21.21 19.61
C ASP A 559 24.20 21.81 18.22
N HIS A 560 22.91 21.87 17.84
CA HIS A 560 22.41 22.40 16.57
C HIS A 560 23.02 21.70 15.34
N VAL A 561 23.00 20.36 15.32
CA VAL A 561 23.60 19.53 14.27
C VAL A 561 22.57 18.62 13.60
N LEU A 562 22.58 18.60 12.27
CA LEU A 562 21.81 17.65 11.45
C LEU A 562 22.74 16.55 10.94
N TYR A 563 22.41 15.30 11.30
CA TYR A 563 23.09 14.10 10.82
C TYR A 563 22.27 13.49 9.69
N LEU A 564 22.67 13.75 8.44
CA LEU A 564 21.88 13.44 7.26
C LEU A 564 22.32 12.15 6.56
N GLN A 565 21.37 11.40 6.02
CA GLN A 565 21.60 10.20 5.20
C GLN A 565 20.74 10.21 3.94
N ASP A 566 21.36 9.91 2.78
CA ASP A 566 20.66 9.90 1.48
C ASP A 566 19.57 8.81 1.48
N LYS A 567 18.33 9.21 1.15
CA LYS A 567 17.18 8.29 1.08
C LYS A 567 17.31 7.38 -0.15
N ASN A 568 17.93 7.84 -1.24
CA ASN A 568 18.04 7.11 -2.49
C ASN A 568 19.09 5.99 -2.44
N VAL A 569 18.63 4.79 -2.12
CA VAL A 569 19.44 3.56 -2.08
C VAL A 569 19.83 3.06 -3.48
N MET A 570 19.08 3.42 -4.53
CA MET A 570 19.33 2.95 -5.90
C MET A 570 20.52 3.66 -6.53
N ALA A 571 20.76 4.93 -6.19
CA ALA A 571 21.98 5.65 -6.55
C ALA A 571 23.27 4.91 -6.10
N LEU A 572 23.22 4.17 -4.98
CA LEU A 572 24.34 3.35 -4.50
C LEU A 572 24.59 2.10 -5.35
N ARG A 573 23.59 1.63 -6.12
CA ARG A 573 23.72 0.47 -7.02
C ARG A 573 24.27 0.87 -8.39
N GLY A 574 23.93 2.07 -8.89
CA GLY A 574 24.40 2.60 -10.19
C GLY A 574 25.92 2.76 -10.29
N GLY A 575 26.61 2.96 -9.16
CA GLY A 575 28.08 3.03 -9.11
C GLY A 575 28.82 1.70 -9.28
N ARG A 576 28.14 0.58 -9.57
CA ARG A 576 28.73 -0.77 -9.61
C ARG A 576 28.95 -1.33 -11.03
N GLY A 577 29.34 -0.47 -11.97
CA GLY A 577 30.01 -0.88 -13.20
C GLY A 577 31.41 -1.44 -12.90
N SER A 578 31.72 -2.62 -13.44
CA SER A 578 33.07 -3.20 -13.52
C SER A 578 33.89 -3.34 -12.21
N ARG A 579 33.64 -4.42 -11.46
CA ARG A 579 34.68 -5.32 -10.90
C ARG A 579 34.04 -6.55 -10.24
N GLY A 580 33.75 -7.55 -11.07
CA GLY A 580 33.30 -8.88 -10.65
C GLY A 580 34.43 -9.75 -10.05
N GLY A 581 35.24 -9.20 -9.14
CA GLY A 581 36.27 -9.96 -8.43
C GLY A 581 35.67 -10.71 -7.24
N ARG A 582 35.54 -12.04 -7.34
CA ARG A 582 35.19 -12.92 -6.21
C ARG A 582 36.35 -13.06 -5.22
N ASN A 583 36.71 -11.99 -4.51
CA ASN A 583 37.55 -12.13 -3.33
C ASN A 583 36.68 -12.57 -2.14
N ARG A 584 36.87 -13.82 -1.72
CA ARG A 584 36.49 -14.30 -0.39
C ARG A 584 37.26 -13.45 0.63
N ALA A 585 36.60 -12.45 1.22
CA ALA A 585 37.21 -11.65 2.26
C ALA A 585 37.20 -12.44 3.58
N ASN A 586 38.39 -12.64 4.15
CA ASN A 586 38.57 -13.16 5.50
C ASN A 586 37.77 -12.33 6.52
N GLY A 587 37.48 -12.95 7.67
CA GLY A 587 36.79 -12.30 8.79
C GLY A 587 37.53 -11.04 9.21
N ASN A 588 36.94 -9.88 8.90
CA ASN A 588 37.48 -8.58 9.25
C ASN A 588 36.65 -7.98 10.38
N VAL A 589 37.35 -7.45 11.40
CA VAL A 589 36.76 -6.85 12.59
C VAL A 589 35.75 -5.78 12.19
N LYS A 590 34.53 -5.88 12.76
CA LYS A 590 33.40 -5.02 12.42
C LYS A 590 33.59 -3.66 13.11
N HIS A 591 34.42 -2.79 12.53
CA HIS A 591 34.54 -1.38 12.95
C HIS A 591 33.13 -0.78 13.07
N THR A 592 32.78 -0.29 14.26
CA THR A 592 31.56 0.48 14.44
C THR A 592 31.76 1.82 13.77
N ASP A 593 30.87 2.13 12.83
CA ASP A 593 30.86 3.36 12.06
C ASP A 593 30.32 4.49 12.96
N ASN A 594 31.19 5.01 13.84
CA ASN A 594 30.87 6.02 14.86
C ASN A 594 30.73 7.43 14.26
N TRP A 595 29.99 7.57 13.16
CA TRP A 595 29.81 8.84 12.45
C TRP A 595 28.88 9.83 13.17
N ILE A 596 28.08 9.34 14.12
CA ILE A 596 27.38 10.14 15.13
C ILE A 596 28.08 9.84 16.47
N SER A 597 28.37 10.87 17.26
CA SER A 597 29.00 10.69 18.58
C SER A 597 28.01 10.11 19.58
N LYS A 598 28.51 9.49 20.68
CA LYS A 598 27.63 8.99 21.74
C LYS A 598 26.83 10.12 22.40
N THR A 599 27.43 11.29 22.56
CA THR A 599 26.78 12.50 23.11
C THR A 599 25.65 12.98 22.21
N ALA A 600 25.91 13.10 20.90
CA ALA A 600 24.86 13.50 19.95
C ALA A 600 23.72 12.48 19.88
N LEU A 601 24.00 11.17 19.98
CA LEU A 601 22.96 10.15 20.11
C LEU A 601 22.11 10.30 21.39
N GLN A 602 22.68 10.82 22.48
CA GLN A 602 21.92 11.13 23.71
C GLN A 602 21.04 12.38 23.53
N HIS A 603 21.51 13.40 22.81
CA HIS A 603 20.71 14.59 22.49
C HIS A 603 19.58 14.31 21.48
N ILE A 604 19.86 13.52 20.43
CA ILE A 604 18.89 13.08 19.41
C ILE A 604 17.81 12.17 20.04
N GLY A 605 18.22 11.28 20.94
CA GLY A 605 17.35 10.28 21.55
C GLY A 605 17.10 9.04 20.67
N ASP A 606 16.15 8.22 21.12
CA ASP A 606 15.77 6.95 20.48
C ASP A 606 14.66 7.19 19.44
N GLU A 607 14.98 7.13 18.12
CA GLU A 607 14.04 7.26 16.99
C GLU A 607 12.79 6.38 17.16
N LYS A 608 12.92 5.21 17.82
CA LYS A 608 11.78 4.35 18.11
C LYS A 608 10.69 5.06 18.93
N LYS A 609 11.08 6.01 19.78
CA LYS A 609 10.25 6.76 20.73
C LYS A 609 9.95 8.21 20.31
N LEU A 610 10.49 8.69 19.18
CA LEU A 610 10.25 10.05 18.67
C LEU A 610 8.88 10.22 17.95
N ILE A 611 7.93 9.32 18.22
CA ILE A 611 6.56 9.34 17.70
C ILE A 611 5.54 9.26 18.84
N ASP A 612 4.29 9.63 18.58
CA ASP A 612 3.20 9.62 19.59
C ASP A 612 3.04 8.20 20.19
N PRO A 613 2.97 8.03 21.54
CA PRO A 613 2.91 6.72 22.18
C PRO A 613 1.75 5.83 21.72
N HIS A 614 0.66 6.40 21.21
CA HIS A 614 -0.46 5.63 20.64
C HIS A 614 -0.07 4.82 19.39
N ALA A 615 1.05 5.15 18.73
CA ALA A 615 1.57 4.42 17.57
C ALA A 615 2.66 3.38 17.93
N TRP A 616 2.96 3.20 19.23
CA TRP A 616 3.86 2.13 19.63
C TRP A 616 3.22 0.75 19.36
N SER A 617 3.99 -0.14 18.76
CA SER A 617 3.55 -1.47 18.37
C SER A 617 4.70 -2.46 18.48
N THR A 618 4.38 -3.75 18.70
CA THR A 618 5.41 -4.79 18.74
C THR A 618 6.15 -4.93 17.41
N ARG A 619 5.53 -4.59 16.28
CA ARG A 619 6.20 -4.53 14.97
C ARG A 619 7.34 -3.50 14.97
N ARG A 620 7.11 -2.31 15.55
CA ARG A 620 8.14 -1.27 15.73
C ARG A 620 9.28 -1.77 16.60
N ASP A 621 8.98 -2.39 17.74
CA ASP A 621 10.02 -2.99 18.59
C ASP A 621 10.85 -4.06 17.87
N ARG A 622 10.21 -4.97 17.12
CA ARG A 622 10.90 -6.00 16.33
C ARG A 622 11.81 -5.40 15.26
N GLU A 623 11.35 -4.39 14.50
CA GLU A 623 12.16 -3.79 13.43
C GLU A 623 13.35 -2.99 13.95
N PHE A 624 13.19 -2.26 15.06
CA PHE A 624 14.29 -1.53 15.69
C PHE A 624 15.29 -2.47 16.40
N ALA A 625 14.83 -3.63 16.90
CA ALA A 625 15.72 -4.67 17.45
C ALA A 625 16.43 -5.52 16.37
N ALA A 626 15.89 -5.56 15.14
CA ALA A 626 16.45 -6.36 14.05
C ALA A 626 17.85 -5.85 13.65
N LYS A 627 18.84 -6.76 13.64
CA LYS A 627 20.24 -6.46 13.24
C LYS A 627 20.41 -6.43 11.72
N THR A 628 19.57 -5.66 11.04
CA THR A 628 19.51 -5.52 9.59
C THR A 628 20.81 -4.91 9.06
N LYS A 629 21.35 -5.46 7.97
CA LYS A 629 22.56 -4.89 7.33
C LYS A 629 22.18 -3.68 6.49
N GLU A 630 22.13 -2.51 7.13
CA GLU A 630 21.88 -1.23 6.45
C GLU A 630 22.90 -1.00 5.30
N PRO A 631 22.46 -0.50 4.14
CA PRO A 631 23.33 -0.15 3.03
C PRO A 631 24.18 1.08 3.39
N LYS A 632 25.42 1.14 2.88
CA LYS A 632 26.30 2.30 3.09
C LYS A 632 25.81 3.49 2.26
N ARG A 633 24.93 4.30 2.85
CA ARG A 633 24.39 5.54 2.29
C ARG A 633 25.44 6.67 2.31
N SER A 634 25.31 7.60 1.37
CA SER A 634 25.94 8.91 1.45
C SER A 634 25.43 9.66 2.69
N ARG A 635 26.29 10.44 3.35
CA ARG A 635 25.97 11.13 4.61
C ARG A 635 26.50 12.56 4.60
N MET A 636 25.83 13.45 5.32
CA MET A 636 26.32 14.81 5.61
C MET A 636 26.20 15.07 7.11
N ILE A 637 27.03 15.96 7.64
CA ILE A 637 26.91 16.47 9.01
C ILE A 637 26.92 17.99 8.91
N LEU A 638 25.78 18.62 9.20
CA LEU A 638 25.57 20.05 9.01
C LEU A 638 25.13 20.69 10.32
N HIS A 639 25.96 21.54 10.90
CA HIS A 639 25.55 22.52 11.89
C HIS A 639 24.55 23.49 11.27
N TYR A 640 23.54 23.90 12.02
CA TYR A 640 22.57 24.91 11.60
C TYR A 640 22.55 26.10 12.56
N GLN A 641 22.50 27.31 12.03
CA GLN A 641 22.34 28.54 12.80
C GLN A 641 21.15 29.34 12.26
N THR A 642 20.20 29.69 13.13
CA THR A 642 19.02 30.49 12.79
C THR A 642 18.39 31.08 14.05
N THR A 643 17.74 32.23 13.94
CA THR A 643 17.01 32.88 15.04
C THR A 643 15.52 32.52 14.99
N ASP A 644 14.91 32.65 13.81
CA ASP A 644 13.46 32.56 13.59
C ASP A 644 13.08 31.59 12.45
N GLY A 645 14.07 31.03 11.75
CA GLY A 645 13.89 30.20 10.56
C GLY A 645 13.84 30.96 9.23
N ASN A 646 13.82 32.31 9.22
CA ASN A 646 13.78 33.10 8.00
C ASN A 646 15.13 33.12 7.27
N ARG A 647 16.23 33.15 8.03
CA ARG A 647 17.58 32.89 7.50
C ARG A 647 18.23 31.75 8.27
N VAL A 648 18.67 30.73 7.55
CA VAL A 648 19.33 29.54 8.09
C VAL A 648 20.71 29.44 7.44
N ILE A 649 21.75 29.37 8.26
CA ILE A 649 23.12 29.08 7.81
C ILE A 649 23.37 27.61 8.11
N LEU A 650 23.77 26.82 7.11
CA LEU A 650 24.23 25.44 7.28
C LEU A 650 25.73 25.37 7.04
N SER A 651 26.49 24.71 7.91
CA SER A 651 27.93 24.51 7.74
C SER A 651 28.40 23.15 8.25
N GLY A 652 29.43 22.56 7.65
CA GLY A 652 29.93 21.25 8.09
C GLY A 652 30.56 20.47 6.95
N VAL A 653 30.18 19.19 6.78
CA VAL A 653 30.71 18.29 5.74
C VAL A 653 29.61 17.68 4.85
N ASN A 654 29.84 17.69 3.54
CA ASN A 654 28.93 17.15 2.52
C ASN A 654 29.12 15.63 2.27
N GLU A 655 28.42 15.05 1.28
CA GLU A 655 28.55 13.62 0.96
C GLU A 655 29.91 13.17 0.42
N ALA A 656 30.73 14.10 -0.07
CA ALA A 656 32.09 13.87 -0.55
C ALA A 656 33.14 14.03 0.57
N ARG A 657 32.72 14.49 1.77
CA ARG A 657 33.57 14.91 2.91
C ARG A 657 34.33 16.23 2.70
N ASP A 658 33.94 17.02 1.70
CA ASP A 658 34.37 18.41 1.59
C ASP A 658 33.70 19.27 2.66
N SER A 659 34.36 20.36 3.07
CA SER A 659 33.66 21.35 3.90
C SER A 659 32.62 22.09 3.06
N ILE A 660 31.46 22.34 3.64
CA ILE A 660 30.34 23.01 3.00
C ILE A 660 29.84 24.16 3.89
N TYR A 661 29.46 25.27 3.26
CA TYR A 661 28.78 26.39 3.90
C TYR A 661 27.66 26.86 2.97
N VAL A 662 26.45 27.03 3.50
CA VAL A 662 25.24 27.34 2.73
C VAL A 662 24.41 28.37 3.49
N VAL A 663 24.00 29.46 2.82
CA VAL A 663 22.97 30.36 3.37
C VAL A 663 21.67 30.12 2.65
N LEU A 664 20.62 29.94 3.46
CA LEU A 664 19.27 29.64 3.06
C LEU A 664 18.34 30.78 3.53
N ASP A 665 17.78 31.52 2.59
CA ASP A 665 16.79 32.57 2.88
C ASP A 665 15.38 32.04 2.54
N ARG A 666 14.49 32.03 3.54
CA ARG A 666 13.14 31.47 3.47
C ARG A 666 12.27 32.30 2.54
N TYR A 667 11.50 31.64 1.68
CA TYR A 667 10.50 32.30 0.86
C TYR A 667 9.14 31.60 0.91
N ASN A 668 8.07 32.39 0.86
CA ASN A 668 6.71 31.88 0.84
C ASN A 668 6.27 31.55 -0.60
N LYS A 669 6.56 30.33 -1.05
CA LYS A 669 6.11 29.83 -2.36
C LYS A 669 4.59 29.67 -2.37
N LYS A 670 3.90 30.53 -3.13
CA LYS A 670 2.45 30.41 -3.40
C LYS A 670 2.20 29.26 -4.37
N TYR A 671 1.89 28.08 -3.86
CA TYR A 671 1.42 26.96 -4.68
C TYR A 671 -0.01 27.22 -5.16
N THR A 672 -0.29 26.89 -6.43
CA THR A 672 -1.65 26.94 -7.00
C THR A 672 -2.55 25.86 -6.41
N LEU A 673 -1.97 24.75 -5.96
CA LEU A 673 -2.69 23.67 -5.28
C LEU A 673 -3.03 24.07 -3.84
N PRO A 674 -4.31 23.93 -3.41
CA PRO A 674 -4.69 24.17 -2.03
C PRO A 674 -4.09 23.09 -1.11
N ALA A 675 -3.86 23.44 0.15
CA ALA A 675 -3.44 22.46 1.15
C ALA A 675 -4.47 21.33 1.32
N SER A 676 -4.01 20.11 1.59
CA SER A 676 -4.90 18.98 1.84
C SER A 676 -5.86 19.24 3.01
N THR A 677 -7.13 18.92 2.82
CA THR A 677 -8.15 18.91 3.88
C THR A 677 -8.01 17.71 4.82
N LEU A 678 -7.26 16.68 4.42
CA LEU A 678 -6.92 15.50 5.23
C LEU A 678 -5.39 15.36 5.28
N VAL A 679 -4.80 15.63 6.44
CA VAL A 679 -3.34 15.60 6.66
C VAL A 679 -2.97 14.36 7.46
N ALA A 680 -2.06 13.56 6.91
CA ALA A 680 -1.49 12.40 7.59
C ALA A 680 -0.29 12.82 8.46
N GLY A 681 -0.16 12.20 9.63
CA GLY A 681 0.88 12.49 10.62
C GLY A 681 0.64 13.76 11.44
N LYS A 682 1.30 13.84 12.60
CA LYS A 682 1.19 14.91 13.59
C LYS A 682 2.60 15.37 13.97
N TYR A 683 3.01 16.54 13.48
CA TYR A 683 4.40 17.03 13.47
C TYR A 683 4.59 18.41 14.09
#